data_AF-A0A9D5USF4-F1
#
_entry.id   AF-A0A9D5USF4-F1
#
_cell.length_a   1.000
_cell.length_b   1.000
_cell.length_c   1.000
_cell.angle_alpha   90.00
_cell.angle_beta   90.00
_cell.angle_gamma   90.00
#
_symmetry.space_group_name_H-M   'P 1'
#
loop_
_entity.id
_entity.type
_entity.pdbx_description
1 polymer ?
#
loop_
_entity_poly.entity_id
_entity_poly.type
_entity_poly.pdbx_seq_one_letter_code
_entity_poly.pdbx_strand_id
1 'polypeptide(L)'
;MPQFRMFFLLLGLLFPSAALAEQVLSVGVYDNQPGVFIDAKSGQTKGFYIDILEEVAKKEGWKLNYQFDSWANQLKRLEKAEIDLLVAIAFTQERAKLYDFTSEMALSNWGQAYVHDSKLQSVLDLSDKQIAGVANDIYSTSFSQLLKGLNIAHHWQDLSGYQQVMQQVANGKADAGIVPRTAGIVLEKQYNIIRSPIICCPMEVRYAAPKGKHPDILNRLDHHLKEMKADKASFYHTSFNHWFAGANQDGLSMWILWGSLGVAIVSLLVMIALLVVKKRKEQELAQAQWIATLKTQESQSVHTLNVLLKTALIPMSLDQQLRHILETLFGMSWLPLLAKGSIYLVEPDRGALHLAACIGLDAQTMETPALPDYYGPGNDHHGVLFICSEQHGHYQIPIQSANTLFGLLNLYVASDHQPQEKDKEFLTSVAMTIAAMVERKYLELKVQKQAEIDELTGLPNRALFHSRLERAIAVADRSHSEVVLMFIDLDRFKQVNDTMGHKAGDRLLQEAAKRLLACVRTTDTVSRLGGDEFTIILPKSTPLVYVEYIALRIQQEMAAPFHLEEGLAEVSASIGITLYPRDGADMEQLLQSADTAMYHAKNSGRNAFSFFDYTMMAEALERLEIEKALRLAMENQELLVYYQPKVNPQTGVTAGMEALVRWKKNQTEFVSPGLFIPIAEQSALIVAIGSYVLRRACVQTKRWLDSGHGPLCVSVNLSVRQLKQEDALLNTLQEILAETGLPPSSLEVEITESMMMQNVDSVVALLHKVRAMGIKISIDDFGTGYSSLSSLKHLPIQTLKVDRSFITSVGEDQDSAAIVQAIIALAKQLNLKIVAEGVESRQQVQFLAQLGCDEIQGYYYGKPMSSEDFSHFLQQPPAC
;
A
#
# COMPACT_ATOMS: atom_id res chain seq x y z
N MET A 1 -55.22 -6.57 52.42
CA MET A 1 -54.82 -5.49 53.35
C MET A 1 -53.46 -4.98 52.91
N PRO A 2 -53.30 -3.64 52.87
CA PRO A 2 -52.41 -2.90 51.97
C PRO A 2 -51.15 -2.42 52.74
N GLN A 3 -50.19 -1.70 52.17
CA GLN A 3 -50.22 -0.23 52.20
C GLN A 3 -48.98 0.40 51.52
N PHE A 4 -49.28 1.35 50.61
CA PHE A 4 -48.59 2.61 50.32
C PHE A 4 -47.16 2.57 49.71
N ARG A 5 -46.87 3.23 48.59
CA ARG A 5 -47.32 4.58 48.20
C ARG A 5 -47.59 4.75 46.70
N MET A 6 -48.75 5.34 46.45
CA MET A 6 -49.23 6.01 45.24
C MET A 6 -48.85 7.50 45.29
N PHE A 7 -48.99 8.20 44.15
CA PHE A 7 -48.81 9.64 43.86
C PHE A 7 -47.36 10.09 43.59
N PHE A 8 -47.00 10.63 42.42
CA PHE A 8 -47.73 11.60 41.58
C PHE A 8 -47.66 11.29 40.08
N LEU A 9 -48.84 11.27 39.45
CA LEU A 9 -49.08 11.54 38.03
C LEU A 9 -49.66 12.97 37.98
N LEU A 10 -49.32 13.75 36.95
CA LEU A 10 -49.74 15.13 36.64
C LEU A 10 -48.91 16.28 37.25
N LEU A 11 -47.79 16.60 36.61
CA LEU A 11 -47.42 18.00 36.26
C LEU A 11 -46.22 17.93 35.29
N GLY A 12 -46.46 18.27 34.02
CA GLY A 12 -45.44 18.20 32.98
C GLY A 12 -45.96 18.18 31.53
N LEU A 13 -47.27 18.25 31.30
CA LEU A 13 -47.83 18.68 30.01
C LEU A 13 -47.74 20.20 29.91
N LEU A 14 -46.52 20.75 29.86
CA LEU A 14 -46.21 22.15 29.52
C LEU A 14 -44.69 22.26 29.30
N PHE A 15 -44.15 21.48 28.37
CA PHE A 15 -43.04 22.00 27.57
C PHE A 15 -43.62 22.23 26.19
N PRO A 16 -43.68 23.47 25.68
CA PRO A 16 -43.84 23.64 24.26
C PRO A 16 -42.68 22.86 23.64
N SER A 17 -42.98 21.92 22.74
CA SER A 17 -42.05 21.62 21.67
C SER A 17 -41.70 23.00 21.11
N ALA A 18 -40.53 23.51 21.45
CA ALA A 18 -39.99 24.65 20.76
C ALA A 18 -39.89 24.15 19.32
N ALA A 19 -40.88 24.53 18.50
CA ALA A 19 -40.75 24.47 17.07
C ALA A 19 -39.44 25.20 16.80
N LEU A 20 -38.38 24.44 16.50
CA LEU A 20 -37.12 24.99 16.03
C LEU A 20 -37.52 25.88 14.86
N ALA A 21 -37.40 27.18 15.04
CA ALA A 21 -37.66 28.13 13.97
C ALA A 21 -36.83 27.67 12.77
N GLU A 22 -37.48 27.47 11.63
CA GLU A 22 -36.86 26.97 10.41
C GLU A 22 -35.69 27.89 10.05
N GLN A 23 -34.46 27.44 10.34
CA GLN A 23 -33.28 28.28 10.19
C GLN A 23 -32.92 28.35 8.71
N VAL A 24 -33.14 29.52 8.10
CA VAL A 24 -32.78 29.76 6.71
C VAL A 24 -31.32 30.16 6.63
N LEU A 25 -30.51 29.42 5.86
CA LEU A 25 -29.09 29.68 5.67
C LEU A 25 -28.83 30.21 4.26
N SER A 26 -28.15 31.36 4.18
CA SER A 26 -27.61 31.93 2.97
C SER A 26 -26.28 31.24 2.64
N VAL A 27 -26.26 30.44 1.57
CA VAL A 27 -25.10 29.61 1.20
C VAL A 27 -24.47 30.13 -0.08
N GLY A 28 -23.23 30.61 -0.01
CA GLY A 28 -22.46 30.98 -1.18
C GLY A 28 -22.02 29.76 -1.97
N VAL A 29 -22.26 29.78 -3.28
CA VAL A 29 -21.84 28.73 -4.22
C VAL A 29 -21.21 29.34 -5.46
N TYR A 30 -20.32 28.61 -6.11
CA TYR A 30 -19.59 29.04 -7.30
C TYR A 30 -19.35 27.81 -8.18
N ASP A 31 -18.90 28.01 -9.42
CA ASP A 31 -18.63 26.89 -10.33
C ASP A 31 -17.31 26.20 -9.98
N ASN A 32 -17.40 24.94 -9.57
CA ASN A 32 -16.29 24.07 -9.20
C ASN A 32 -16.71 22.59 -9.38
N GLN A 33 -17.07 22.22 -10.61
CA GLN A 33 -17.48 20.86 -10.97
C GLN A 33 -16.40 19.81 -10.63
N PRO A 34 -16.78 18.63 -10.10
CA PRO A 34 -18.13 18.18 -9.73
C PRO A 34 -18.49 18.49 -8.27
N GLY A 35 -17.66 19.25 -7.54
CA GLY A 35 -17.85 19.55 -6.13
C GLY A 35 -19.06 20.45 -5.85
N VAL A 36 -19.24 21.51 -6.64
CA VAL A 36 -20.41 22.40 -6.60
C VAL A 36 -20.58 23.11 -7.95
N PHE A 37 -21.79 23.13 -8.49
CA PHE A 37 -22.11 23.81 -9.75
C PHE A 37 -23.62 23.96 -9.93
N ILE A 38 -24.04 24.75 -10.93
CA ILE A 38 -25.43 24.78 -11.38
C ILE A 38 -25.57 23.81 -12.55
N ASP A 39 -26.46 22.82 -12.40
CA ASP A 39 -26.75 21.87 -13.47
C ASP A 39 -27.49 22.57 -14.62
N ALA A 40 -26.89 22.53 -15.81
CA ALA A 40 -27.41 23.26 -16.98
C ALA A 40 -28.79 22.78 -17.44
N LYS A 41 -29.21 21.56 -17.08
CA LYS A 41 -30.51 20.98 -17.48
C LYS A 41 -31.62 21.27 -16.48
N SER A 42 -31.33 21.19 -15.18
CA SER A 42 -32.31 21.35 -14.11
C SER A 42 -32.31 22.74 -13.45
N GLY A 43 -31.26 23.54 -13.65
CA GLY A 43 -31.08 24.84 -13.00
C GLY A 43 -30.86 24.75 -11.49
N GLN A 44 -30.73 23.54 -10.94
CA GLN A 44 -30.50 23.31 -9.51
C GLN A 44 -29.00 23.33 -9.20
N THR A 45 -28.68 23.77 -7.98
CA THR A 45 -27.31 23.66 -7.46
C THR A 45 -27.06 22.19 -7.10
N LYS A 46 -25.98 21.61 -7.61
CA LYS A 46 -25.61 20.21 -7.40
C LYS A 46 -24.12 20.08 -7.14
N GLY A 47 -23.72 18.92 -6.63
CA GLY A 47 -22.33 18.54 -6.44
C GLY A 47 -22.10 17.93 -5.06
N PHE A 48 -20.94 17.31 -4.87
CA PHE A 48 -20.64 16.60 -3.64
C PHE A 48 -20.82 17.44 -2.36
N TYR A 49 -20.31 18.68 -2.33
CA TYR A 49 -20.45 19.53 -1.14
C TYR A 49 -21.90 19.97 -0.90
N ILE A 50 -22.74 19.93 -1.94
CA ILE A 50 -24.16 20.24 -1.85
C ILE A 50 -24.91 19.06 -1.27
N ASP A 51 -24.69 17.84 -1.77
CA ASP A 51 -25.29 16.62 -1.23
C ASP A 51 -25.07 16.48 0.28
N ILE A 52 -23.82 16.69 0.73
CA ILE A 52 -23.48 16.60 2.15
C ILE A 52 -24.19 17.69 2.95
N LEU A 53 -24.20 18.93 2.47
CA LEU A 53 -24.86 20.05 3.15
C LEU A 53 -26.38 19.85 3.21
N GLU A 54 -27.00 19.31 2.17
CA GLU A 54 -28.44 19.01 2.12
C GLU A 54 -28.83 17.89 3.08
N GLU A 55 -28.00 16.85 3.20
CA GLU A 55 -28.25 15.77 4.17
C GLU A 55 -28.11 16.28 5.61
N VAL A 56 -27.14 17.15 5.91
CA VAL A 56 -27.05 17.82 7.22
C VAL A 56 -28.25 18.73 7.44
N ALA A 57 -28.61 19.56 6.46
CA ALA A 57 -29.75 20.47 6.56
C ALA A 57 -31.06 19.73 6.82
N LYS A 58 -31.26 18.56 6.20
CA LYS A 58 -32.42 17.70 6.42
C LYS A 58 -32.48 17.17 7.85
N LYS A 59 -31.34 16.76 8.43
CA LYS A 59 -31.26 16.27 9.82
C LYS A 59 -31.45 17.41 10.84
N GLU A 60 -30.95 18.60 10.52
CA GLU A 60 -30.97 19.77 11.41
C GLU A 60 -32.19 20.69 11.21
N GLY A 61 -33.03 20.42 10.21
CA GLY A 61 -34.21 21.23 9.87
C GLY A 61 -33.87 22.60 9.28
N TRP A 62 -32.74 22.71 8.57
CA TRP A 62 -32.31 23.95 7.91
C TRP A 62 -32.94 24.09 6.52
N LYS A 63 -33.22 25.33 6.14
CA LYS A 63 -33.62 25.68 4.78
C LYS A 63 -32.48 26.41 4.07
N LEU A 64 -31.97 25.82 3.01
CA LEU A 64 -30.80 26.35 2.30
C LEU A 64 -31.24 27.30 1.18
N ASN A 65 -30.64 28.49 1.12
CA ASN A 65 -30.79 29.46 0.05
C ASN A 65 -29.44 29.65 -0.65
N TYR A 66 -29.25 28.97 -1.77
CA TYR A 66 -28.01 29.03 -2.54
C TYR A 66 -27.90 30.33 -3.33
N GLN A 67 -26.77 31.00 -3.21
CA GLN A 67 -26.47 32.25 -3.90
C GLN A 67 -25.23 32.05 -4.77
N PHE A 68 -25.44 31.97 -6.09
CA PHE A 68 -24.36 31.74 -7.04
C PHE A 68 -23.67 33.04 -7.46
N ASP A 69 -22.34 33.03 -7.46
CA ASP A 69 -21.48 34.14 -7.90
C ASP A 69 -20.06 33.62 -8.20
N SER A 70 -19.20 34.46 -8.75
CA SER A 70 -17.78 34.16 -8.92
C SER A 70 -17.07 33.90 -7.59
N TRP A 71 -16.05 33.05 -7.61
CA TRP A 71 -15.22 32.73 -6.45
C TRP A 71 -14.73 33.98 -5.69
N ALA A 72 -14.20 34.97 -6.41
CA ALA A 72 -13.69 36.21 -5.83
C ALA A 72 -14.77 37.04 -5.14
N ASN A 73 -15.99 37.04 -5.68
CA ASN A 73 -17.12 37.72 -5.04
C ASN A 73 -17.58 36.93 -3.81
N GLN A 74 -17.66 35.61 -3.87
CA GLN A 74 -18.07 34.81 -2.70
C GLN A 74 -17.16 35.01 -1.49
N LEU A 75 -15.84 35.13 -1.69
CA LEU A 75 -14.91 35.45 -0.60
C LEU A 75 -15.20 36.81 0.04
N LYS A 76 -15.49 37.84 -0.76
CA LYS A 76 -15.85 39.18 -0.27
C LYS A 76 -17.18 39.16 0.48
N ARG A 77 -18.15 38.39 -0.02
CA ARG A 77 -19.48 38.24 0.59
C ARG A 77 -19.40 37.50 1.92
N LEU A 78 -18.55 36.47 2.00
CA LEU A 78 -18.26 35.76 3.25
C LEU A 78 -17.59 36.69 4.27
N GLU A 79 -16.60 37.47 3.85
CA GLU A 79 -15.89 38.42 4.72
C GLU A 79 -16.83 39.52 5.27
N LYS A 80 -17.75 40.02 4.44
CA LYS A 80 -18.78 40.98 4.84
C LYS A 80 -19.96 40.37 5.59
N ALA A 81 -19.99 39.05 5.76
CA ALA A 81 -21.10 38.29 6.33
C ALA A 81 -22.45 38.54 5.60
N GLU A 82 -22.41 38.68 4.27
CA GLU A 82 -23.59 38.70 3.39
C GLU A 82 -24.11 37.28 3.07
N ILE A 83 -23.27 36.27 3.31
CA ILE A 83 -23.60 34.84 3.31
C ILE A 83 -23.21 34.23 4.65
N ASP A 84 -23.97 33.23 5.09
CA ASP A 84 -23.78 32.57 6.38
C ASP A 84 -22.73 31.44 6.28
N LEU A 85 -22.66 30.81 5.10
CA LEU A 85 -21.78 29.68 4.82
C LEU A 85 -21.24 29.74 3.39
N LEU A 86 -19.97 29.44 3.20
CA LEU A 86 -19.36 29.18 1.90
C LEU A 86 -18.92 27.72 1.83
N VAL A 87 -19.34 27.03 0.77
CA VAL A 87 -18.97 25.63 0.53
C VAL A 87 -17.65 25.54 -0.25
N ALA A 88 -17.02 24.36 -0.19
CA ALA A 88 -15.89 24.00 -1.04
C ALA A 88 -14.68 24.95 -0.94
N ILE A 89 -14.31 25.42 0.26
CA ILE A 89 -13.17 26.34 0.44
C ILE A 89 -11.94 25.60 0.99
N ALA A 90 -10.81 25.76 0.30
CA ALA A 90 -9.54 25.21 0.76
C ALA A 90 -9.05 25.96 2.00
N PHE A 91 -8.71 25.20 3.05
CA PHE A 91 -8.17 25.71 4.30
C PHE A 91 -6.72 26.18 4.16
N THR A 92 -6.44 27.39 4.60
CA THR A 92 -5.07 27.89 4.80
C THR A 92 -4.98 28.64 6.11
N GLN A 93 -3.77 28.72 6.69
CA GLN A 93 -3.55 29.54 7.89
C GLN A 93 -3.87 31.02 7.68
N GLU A 94 -3.69 31.53 6.47
CA GLU A 94 -4.04 32.92 6.12
C GLU A 94 -5.55 33.13 6.12
N ARG A 95 -6.30 32.21 5.50
CA ARG A 95 -7.77 32.26 5.49
C ARG A 95 -8.37 32.00 6.86
N ALA A 96 -7.74 31.16 7.69
CA ALA A 96 -8.17 30.92 9.06
C ALA A 96 -8.09 32.19 9.95
N LYS A 97 -7.32 33.21 9.56
CA LYS A 97 -7.36 34.54 10.21
C LYS A 97 -8.62 35.33 9.84
N LEU A 98 -9.18 35.09 8.66
CA LEU A 98 -10.27 35.84 8.06
C LEU A 98 -11.64 35.16 8.20
N TYR A 99 -11.66 33.84 8.34
CA TYR A 99 -12.88 33.02 8.41
C TYR A 99 -12.75 31.94 9.49
N ASP A 100 -13.90 31.41 9.92
CA ASP A 100 -13.95 30.18 10.72
C ASP A 100 -14.32 29.01 9.81
N PHE A 101 -13.76 27.84 10.12
CA PHE A 101 -13.90 26.64 9.30
C PHE A 101 -14.44 25.50 10.15
N THR A 102 -15.09 24.53 9.49
CA THR A 102 -15.30 23.20 10.08
C THR A 102 -13.96 22.61 10.53
N SER A 103 -13.92 21.93 11.67
CA SER A 103 -12.75 21.21 12.16
C SER A 103 -12.51 19.94 11.35
N GLU A 104 -13.58 19.29 10.93
CA GLU A 104 -13.59 18.14 10.03
C GLU A 104 -13.49 18.62 8.58
N MET A 105 -12.57 18.02 7.81
CA MET A 105 -12.52 18.25 6.37
C MET A 105 -13.69 17.56 5.67
N ALA A 106 -14.31 18.27 4.73
CA ALA A 106 -15.35 17.73 3.88
C ALA A 106 -14.75 16.82 2.80
N LEU A 107 -13.59 17.20 2.24
CA LEU A 107 -12.86 16.40 1.28
C LEU A 107 -11.37 16.77 1.28
N SER A 108 -10.50 15.77 1.14
CA SER A 108 -9.08 15.99 0.82
C SER A 108 -8.92 16.11 -0.70
N ASN A 109 -8.24 17.16 -1.17
CA ASN A 109 -8.03 17.41 -2.59
C ASN A 109 -6.60 17.93 -2.82
N TRP A 110 -6.02 17.73 -3.99
CA TRP A 110 -4.68 18.25 -4.33
C TRP A 110 -4.64 18.76 -5.76
N GLY A 111 -3.65 19.59 -6.06
CA GLY A 111 -3.33 19.99 -7.43
C GLY A 111 -2.62 18.85 -8.14
N GLN A 112 -2.99 18.60 -9.38
CA GLN A 112 -2.46 17.53 -10.21
C GLN A 112 -2.04 18.11 -11.54
N ALA A 113 -0.87 17.71 -12.04
CA ALA A 113 -0.51 18.02 -13.42
C ALA A 113 -1.21 17.05 -14.38
N TYR A 114 -1.81 17.62 -15.42
CA TYR A 114 -2.42 16.90 -16.53
C TYR A 114 -1.63 17.20 -17.80
N VAL A 115 -1.44 16.18 -18.63
CA VAL A 115 -0.52 16.18 -19.76
C VAL A 115 -1.18 15.49 -20.96
N HIS A 116 -0.76 15.84 -22.17
CA HIS A 116 -1.28 15.21 -23.37
C HIS A 116 -0.69 13.80 -23.59
N ASP A 117 0.57 13.59 -23.19
CA ASP A 117 1.25 12.30 -23.28
C ASP A 117 1.94 11.91 -21.95
N SER A 118 2.28 10.64 -21.78
CA SER A 118 2.85 10.09 -20.55
C SER A 118 4.34 10.40 -20.35
N LYS A 119 4.93 11.39 -21.05
CA LYS A 119 6.38 11.65 -20.96
C LYS A 119 6.80 12.41 -19.70
N LEU A 120 5.87 13.14 -19.07
CA LEU A 120 6.14 13.95 -17.87
C LEU A 120 5.72 13.17 -16.63
N GLN A 121 6.70 12.58 -15.95
CA GLN A 121 6.48 11.69 -14.80
C GLN A 121 6.96 12.33 -13.49
N SER A 122 7.87 13.31 -13.57
CA SER A 122 8.46 13.99 -12.42
C SER A 122 8.41 15.52 -12.55
N VAL A 123 8.44 16.22 -11.42
CA VAL A 123 8.49 17.68 -11.38
C VAL A 123 9.72 18.23 -12.13
N LEU A 124 10.83 17.48 -12.17
CA LEU A 124 12.06 17.87 -12.90
C LEU A 124 11.86 17.85 -14.41
N ASP A 125 10.95 17.03 -14.93
CA ASP A 125 10.66 16.92 -16.36
C ASP A 125 9.98 18.18 -16.90
N LEU A 126 9.52 19.05 -16.00
CA LEU A 126 8.89 20.34 -16.32
C LEU A 126 9.91 21.45 -16.66
N SER A 127 11.20 21.13 -16.67
CA SER A 127 12.24 22.08 -17.09
C SER A 127 12.00 22.53 -18.53
N ASP A 128 11.99 23.85 -18.73
CA ASP A 128 11.79 24.55 -20.00
C ASP A 128 10.43 24.28 -20.67
N LYS A 129 9.46 23.72 -19.93
CA LYS A 129 8.10 23.41 -20.42
C LYS A 129 7.13 24.58 -20.28
N GLN A 130 6.08 24.58 -21.11
CA GLN A 130 4.91 25.46 -20.99
C GLN A 130 3.89 24.85 -20.02
N ILE A 131 3.61 25.56 -18.93
CA ILE A 131 2.72 25.10 -17.87
C ILE A 131 1.54 26.07 -17.76
N ALA A 132 0.33 25.54 -17.90
CA ALA A 132 -0.90 26.29 -17.77
C ALA A 132 -1.53 26.12 -16.37
N GLY A 133 -2.05 27.20 -15.79
CA GLY A 133 -2.76 27.19 -14.52
C GLY A 133 -3.86 28.25 -14.47
N VAL A 134 -4.74 28.20 -13.48
CA VAL A 134 -5.76 29.24 -13.30
C VAL A 134 -5.19 30.41 -12.50
N ALA A 135 -5.40 31.62 -13.02
CA ALA A 135 -4.90 32.85 -12.42
C ALA A 135 -5.42 33.02 -10.99
N ASN A 136 -4.51 33.29 -10.04
CA ASN A 136 -4.82 33.48 -8.61
C ASN A 136 -5.50 32.28 -7.93
N ASP A 137 -5.46 31.09 -8.53
CA ASP A 137 -5.88 29.87 -7.85
C ASP A 137 -4.76 29.39 -6.91
N ILE A 138 -5.16 28.70 -5.84
CA ILE A 138 -4.24 28.25 -4.79
C ILE A 138 -3.26 27.15 -5.25
N TYR A 139 -3.72 26.25 -6.12
CA TYR A 139 -2.93 25.16 -6.69
C TYR A 139 -1.87 25.70 -7.64
N SER A 140 -2.26 26.55 -8.58
CA SER A 140 -1.39 27.24 -9.55
C SER A 140 -0.35 28.12 -8.86
N THR A 141 -0.77 28.93 -7.89
CA THR A 141 0.15 29.82 -7.16
C THR A 141 1.19 29.01 -6.37
N SER A 142 0.73 27.97 -5.65
CA SER A 142 1.60 27.14 -4.83
C SER A 142 2.53 26.27 -5.69
N PHE A 143 2.05 25.77 -6.83
CA PHE A 143 2.87 25.01 -7.76
C PHE A 143 3.93 25.88 -8.44
N SER A 144 3.58 27.10 -8.87
CA SER A 144 4.55 28.05 -9.41
C SER A 144 5.63 28.41 -8.37
N GLN A 145 5.25 28.60 -7.11
CA GLN A 145 6.22 28.81 -6.02
C GLN A 145 7.12 27.59 -5.79
N LEU A 146 6.57 26.38 -5.89
CA LEU A 146 7.33 25.13 -5.78
C LEU A 146 8.38 25.02 -6.88
N LEU A 147 8.02 25.27 -8.14
CA LEU A 147 8.98 25.23 -9.26
C LEU A 147 10.09 26.28 -9.10
N LYS A 148 9.74 27.48 -8.62
CA LYS A 148 10.73 28.51 -8.27
C LYS A 148 11.65 28.09 -7.13
N GLY A 149 11.11 27.46 -6.09
CA GLY A 149 11.88 26.97 -4.94
C GLY A 149 12.84 25.82 -5.30
N LEU A 150 12.47 24.99 -6.29
CA LEU A 150 13.29 23.92 -6.84
C LEU A 150 14.26 24.39 -7.94
N ASN A 151 14.25 25.69 -8.28
CA ASN A 151 15.08 26.29 -9.33
C ASN A 151 14.87 25.64 -10.71
N ILE A 152 13.63 25.26 -11.04
CA ILE A 152 13.24 24.67 -12.32
C ILE A 152 12.81 25.79 -13.27
N ALA A 153 13.53 25.95 -14.38
CA ALA A 153 13.16 26.89 -15.43
C ALA A 153 11.85 26.44 -16.09
N HIS A 154 10.88 27.34 -16.27
CA HIS A 154 9.59 27.01 -16.88
C HIS A 154 8.92 28.26 -17.47
N HIS A 155 7.97 28.06 -18.38
CA HIS A 155 7.13 29.12 -18.94
C HIS A 155 5.71 28.97 -18.39
N TRP A 156 5.20 30.00 -17.72
CA TRP A 156 3.88 29.96 -17.06
C TRP A 156 2.81 30.67 -17.89
N GLN A 157 1.64 30.04 -18.03
CA GLN A 157 0.46 30.60 -18.68
C GLN A 157 -0.72 30.65 -17.72
N ASP A 158 -1.19 31.87 -17.41
CA ASP A 158 -2.38 32.09 -16.59
C ASP A 158 -3.67 32.06 -17.43
N LEU A 159 -4.66 31.29 -17.00
CA LEU A 159 -5.97 31.11 -17.65
C LEU A 159 -7.12 31.38 -16.68
N SER A 160 -8.35 31.52 -17.19
CA SER A 160 -9.50 31.94 -16.36
C SER A 160 -10.27 30.79 -15.71
N GLY A 161 -9.97 29.53 -16.03
CA GLY A 161 -10.65 28.38 -15.44
C GLY A 161 -10.09 27.03 -15.89
N TYR A 162 -10.41 25.97 -15.13
CA TYR A 162 -9.83 24.63 -15.33
C TYR A 162 -10.14 24.02 -16.70
N GLN A 163 -11.32 24.27 -17.26
CA GLN A 163 -11.66 23.82 -18.62
C GLN A 163 -10.69 24.39 -19.68
N GLN A 164 -10.32 25.66 -19.57
CA GLN A 164 -9.38 26.27 -20.51
C GLN A 164 -7.97 25.72 -20.34
N VAL A 165 -7.54 25.47 -19.09
CA VAL A 165 -6.26 24.80 -18.80
C VAL A 165 -6.20 23.45 -19.50
N MET A 166 -7.21 22.61 -19.27
CA MET A 166 -7.31 21.29 -19.88
C MET A 166 -7.38 21.35 -21.40
N GLN A 167 -8.07 22.34 -21.97
CA GLN A 167 -8.13 22.56 -23.42
C GLN A 167 -6.78 23.00 -24.02
N GLN A 168 -5.97 23.82 -23.34
CA GLN A 168 -4.63 24.19 -23.83
C GLN A 168 -3.69 22.99 -23.85
N VAL A 169 -3.77 22.12 -22.84
CA VAL A 169 -3.01 20.86 -22.79
C VAL A 169 -3.45 19.92 -23.91
N ALA A 170 -4.76 19.73 -24.08
CA ALA A 170 -5.31 18.89 -25.15
C ALA A 170 -4.90 19.34 -26.55
N ASN A 171 -4.76 20.66 -26.75
CA ASN A 171 -4.34 21.24 -28.03
C ASN A 171 -2.80 21.31 -28.19
N GLY A 172 -2.02 20.78 -27.25
CA GLY A 172 -0.55 20.82 -27.28
C GLY A 172 0.06 22.23 -27.14
N LYS A 173 -0.73 23.21 -26.67
CA LYS A 173 -0.26 24.59 -26.44
C LYS A 173 0.40 24.78 -25.07
N ALA A 174 0.06 23.91 -24.12
CA ALA A 174 0.76 23.74 -22.87
C ALA A 174 1.22 22.28 -22.75
N ASP A 175 2.45 22.06 -22.30
CA ASP A 175 2.98 20.72 -22.04
C ASP A 175 2.31 20.09 -20.80
N ALA A 176 1.97 20.91 -19.80
CA ALA A 176 1.27 20.49 -18.59
C ALA A 176 0.24 21.52 -18.11
N GLY A 177 -0.84 21.05 -17.51
CA GLY A 177 -1.90 21.87 -16.92
C GLY A 177 -2.12 21.52 -15.46
N ILE A 178 -2.11 22.52 -14.58
CA ILE A 178 -2.31 22.32 -13.14
C ILE A 178 -3.77 22.52 -12.80
N VAL A 179 -4.40 21.45 -12.35
CA VAL A 179 -5.83 21.41 -12.05
C VAL A 179 -6.05 20.60 -10.76
N PRO A 180 -6.96 21.00 -9.86
CA PRO A 180 -7.33 20.16 -8.72
C PRO A 180 -7.86 18.80 -9.19
N ARG A 181 -7.43 17.72 -8.53
CA ARG A 181 -7.80 16.35 -8.89
C ARG A 181 -9.30 16.15 -9.09
N THR A 182 -10.11 16.72 -8.20
CA THR A 182 -11.58 16.63 -8.28
C THR A 182 -12.14 17.17 -9.59
N ALA A 183 -11.67 18.32 -10.08
CA ALA A 183 -12.05 18.84 -11.38
C ALA A 183 -11.44 18.02 -12.52
N GLY A 184 -10.19 17.59 -12.35
CA GLY A 184 -9.48 16.83 -13.35
C GLY A 184 -10.11 15.47 -13.67
N ILE A 185 -10.70 14.75 -12.70
CA ILE A 185 -11.43 13.48 -12.91
C ILE A 185 -12.58 13.63 -13.94
N VAL A 186 -13.23 14.80 -13.97
CA VAL A 186 -14.31 15.08 -14.93
C VAL A 186 -13.73 15.49 -16.28
N LEU A 187 -12.71 16.35 -16.25
CA LEU A 187 -12.16 16.98 -17.45
C LEU A 187 -11.21 16.06 -18.24
N GLU A 188 -10.56 15.09 -17.58
CA GLU A 188 -9.62 14.15 -18.24
C GLU A 188 -10.31 13.34 -19.34
N LYS A 189 -11.52 12.84 -19.07
CA LYS A 189 -12.34 12.10 -20.05
C LYS A 189 -12.87 13.00 -21.16
N GLN A 190 -13.19 14.24 -20.84
CA GLN A 190 -13.75 15.19 -21.79
C GLN A 190 -12.72 15.66 -22.83
N TYR A 191 -11.47 15.85 -22.41
CA TYR A 191 -10.41 16.42 -23.24
C TYR A 191 -9.34 15.40 -23.66
N ASN A 192 -9.52 14.11 -23.34
CA ASN A 192 -8.60 13.02 -23.66
C ASN A 192 -7.14 13.31 -23.24
N ILE A 193 -6.98 13.78 -22.01
CA ILE A 193 -5.70 14.15 -21.40
C ILE A 193 -5.43 13.25 -20.22
N ILE A 194 -4.15 12.99 -19.97
CA ILE A 194 -3.68 11.98 -19.03
C ILE A 194 -3.23 12.68 -17.75
N ARG A 195 -3.58 12.11 -16.60
CA ARG A 195 -3.02 12.53 -15.32
C ARG A 195 -1.55 12.14 -15.24
N SER A 196 -0.66 13.09 -14.99
CA SER A 196 0.74 12.83 -14.63
C SER A 196 0.81 12.35 -13.17
N PRO A 197 1.88 11.69 -12.70
CA PRO A 197 2.10 11.45 -11.26
C PRO A 197 2.46 12.71 -10.47
N ILE A 198 2.69 13.85 -11.15
CA ILE A 198 3.09 15.10 -10.52
C ILE A 198 1.90 15.69 -9.75
N ILE A 199 1.85 15.41 -8.45
CA ILE A 199 0.91 15.99 -7.49
C ILE A 199 1.53 17.21 -6.81
N CYS A 200 0.68 18.09 -6.30
CA CYS A 200 1.12 19.20 -5.48
C CYS A 200 0.01 19.65 -4.55
N CYS A 201 0.41 20.29 -3.45
CA CYS A 201 -0.49 21.12 -2.65
C CYS A 201 -1.74 20.35 -2.17
N PRO A 202 -1.57 19.34 -1.28
CA PRO A 202 -2.71 18.76 -0.59
C PRO A 202 -3.44 19.87 0.18
N MET A 203 -4.73 19.97 -0.03
CA MET A 203 -5.60 20.95 0.57
C MET A 203 -6.80 20.24 1.20
N GLU A 204 -7.06 20.59 2.44
CA GLU A 204 -8.32 20.25 3.07
C GLU A 204 -9.38 21.22 2.58
N VAL A 205 -10.41 20.68 1.92
CA VAL A 205 -11.57 21.45 1.53
C VAL A 205 -12.61 21.34 2.64
N ARG A 206 -13.01 22.50 3.15
CA ARG A 206 -13.86 22.66 4.33
C ARG A 206 -15.05 23.57 3.99
N TYR A 207 -16.01 23.64 4.91
CA TYR A 207 -17.01 24.71 4.91
C TYR A 207 -16.50 25.87 5.76
N ALA A 208 -16.78 27.10 5.35
CA ALA A 208 -16.40 28.28 6.11
C ALA A 208 -17.58 29.19 6.42
N ALA A 209 -17.52 29.83 7.58
CA ALA A 209 -18.42 30.88 8.02
C ALA A 209 -17.63 32.18 8.23
N PRO A 210 -18.30 33.35 8.25
CA PRO A 210 -17.66 34.61 8.61
C PRO A 210 -17.01 34.52 10.00
N LYS A 211 -15.85 35.16 10.20
CA LYS A 211 -15.10 35.08 11.46
C LYS A 211 -15.95 35.45 12.67
N GLY A 212 -15.95 34.59 13.68
CA GLY A 212 -16.69 34.76 14.93
C GLY A 212 -18.21 34.63 14.79
N LYS A 213 -18.72 34.25 13.62
CA LYS A 213 -20.15 34.08 13.36
C LYS A 213 -20.49 32.62 13.09
N HIS A 214 -21.70 32.23 13.47
CA HIS A 214 -22.25 30.89 13.24
C HIS A 214 -21.40 29.68 13.72
N PRO A 215 -20.77 29.72 14.92
CA PRO A 215 -20.02 28.57 15.43
C PRO A 215 -20.92 27.33 15.58
N ASP A 216 -22.20 27.53 15.88
CA ASP A 216 -23.18 26.44 16.01
C ASP A 216 -23.42 25.70 14.69
N ILE A 217 -23.35 26.39 13.54
CA ILE A 217 -23.51 25.77 12.21
C ILE A 217 -22.30 24.90 11.91
N LEU A 218 -21.09 25.43 12.13
CA LEU A 218 -19.83 24.71 11.88
C LEU A 218 -19.71 23.49 12.80
N ASN A 219 -20.06 23.60 14.08
CA ASN A 219 -20.03 22.50 15.03
C ASN A 219 -21.02 21.38 14.67
N ARG A 220 -22.22 21.72 14.19
CA ARG A 220 -23.20 20.73 13.71
C ARG A 220 -22.72 20.05 12.44
N LEU A 221 -22.15 20.81 11.50
CA LEU A 221 -21.51 20.24 10.30
C LEU A 221 -20.38 19.29 10.69
N ASP A 222 -19.50 19.66 11.63
CA ASP A 222 -18.42 18.79 12.13
C ASP A 222 -18.96 17.48 12.72
N HIS A 223 -20.00 17.56 13.55
CA HIS A 223 -20.62 16.38 14.16
C HIS A 223 -21.14 15.40 13.10
N HIS A 224 -21.94 15.88 12.14
CA HIS A 224 -22.50 15.04 11.08
C HIS A 224 -21.46 14.54 10.10
N LEU A 225 -20.46 15.36 9.74
CA LEU A 225 -19.35 14.94 8.88
C LEU A 225 -18.57 13.80 9.54
N LYS A 226 -18.27 13.92 10.84
CA LYS A 226 -17.56 12.89 11.60
C LYS A 226 -18.35 11.59 11.68
N GLU A 227 -19.64 11.67 11.96
CA GLU A 227 -20.51 10.49 12.00
C GLU A 227 -20.64 9.81 10.63
N MET A 228 -20.87 10.58 9.57
CA MET A 228 -21.02 10.01 8.23
C MET A 228 -19.71 9.41 7.71
N LYS A 229 -18.55 10.01 7.99
CA LYS A 229 -17.25 9.48 7.53
C LYS A 229 -16.81 8.23 8.30
N ALA A 230 -17.35 7.97 9.50
CA ALA A 230 -17.00 6.78 10.28
C ALA A 230 -17.65 5.50 9.74
N ASP A 231 -18.81 5.60 9.06
CA ASP A 231 -19.55 4.46 8.52
C ASP A 231 -19.37 4.35 7.00
N LYS A 232 -18.76 3.26 6.53
CA LYS A 232 -18.53 2.99 5.10
C LYS A 232 -19.82 2.83 4.28
N ALA A 233 -20.96 2.56 4.91
CA ALA A 233 -22.27 2.48 4.27
C ALA A 233 -23.05 3.81 4.30
N SER A 234 -22.44 4.89 4.80
CA SER A 234 -23.13 6.17 4.94
C SER A 234 -23.43 6.87 3.61
N PHE A 235 -24.32 7.85 3.69
CA PHE A 235 -24.62 8.76 2.59
C PHE A 235 -23.38 9.48 2.05
N TYR A 236 -22.39 9.78 2.90
CA TYR A 236 -21.14 10.42 2.48
C TYR A 236 -20.38 9.56 1.46
N HIS A 237 -20.20 8.27 1.73
CA HIS A 237 -19.49 7.38 0.81
C HIS A 237 -20.31 7.11 -0.46
N THR A 238 -21.64 7.09 -0.36
CA THR A 238 -22.53 6.94 -1.51
C THR A 238 -22.46 8.15 -2.43
N SER A 239 -22.52 9.36 -1.88
CA SER A 239 -22.39 10.61 -2.64
C SER A 239 -20.97 10.78 -3.20
N PHE A 240 -19.93 10.46 -2.41
CA PHE A 240 -18.55 10.46 -2.88
C PHE A 240 -18.37 9.53 -4.07
N ASN A 241 -18.88 8.30 -3.99
CA ASN A 241 -18.83 7.36 -5.10
C ASN A 241 -19.64 7.88 -6.29
N HIS A 242 -20.84 8.45 -6.08
CA HIS A 242 -21.65 9.00 -7.16
C HIS A 242 -20.91 10.10 -7.97
N TRP A 243 -20.22 11.00 -7.28
CA TRP A 243 -19.57 12.15 -7.91
C TRP A 243 -18.14 11.87 -8.39
N PHE A 244 -17.45 10.91 -7.79
CA PHE A 244 -16.01 10.70 -8.03
C PHE A 244 -15.63 9.26 -8.43
N ALA A 245 -16.47 8.25 -8.22
CA ALA A 245 -16.23 6.86 -8.62
C ALA A 245 -17.20 6.43 -9.73
N GLY A 246 -16.72 5.76 -10.77
CA GLY A 246 -17.61 5.17 -11.78
C GLY A 246 -18.60 4.19 -11.11
N ALA A 247 -19.88 4.30 -11.43
CA ALA A 247 -20.94 3.53 -10.78
C ALA A 247 -20.76 2.01 -10.98
N ASN A 248 -20.60 1.26 -9.88
CA ASN A 248 -20.95 -0.16 -9.75
C ASN A 248 -20.94 -0.57 -8.26
N GLN A 249 -22.11 -0.87 -7.69
CA GLN A 249 -22.23 -1.58 -6.41
C GLN A 249 -23.38 -2.58 -6.49
N ASP A 250 -23.07 -3.88 -6.43
CA ASP A 250 -24.02 -4.96 -6.15
C ASP A 250 -23.80 -5.50 -4.73
N GLY A 251 -24.90 -5.79 -4.03
CA GLY A 251 -24.93 -6.11 -2.60
C GLY A 251 -24.38 -7.48 -2.20
N LEU A 252 -23.96 -7.57 -0.93
CA LEU A 252 -23.39 -8.75 -0.28
C LEU A 252 -24.35 -9.96 -0.25
N SER A 253 -23.85 -11.11 -0.69
CA SER A 253 -24.58 -12.39 -0.77
C SER A 253 -24.72 -13.11 0.57
N MET A 254 -25.87 -13.79 0.76
CA MET A 254 -26.31 -14.48 1.99
C MET A 254 -25.36 -15.57 2.53
N TRP A 255 -24.35 -16.01 1.79
CA TRP A 255 -23.42 -17.04 2.24
C TRP A 255 -22.46 -16.57 3.35
N ILE A 256 -22.17 -15.27 3.41
CA ILE A 256 -21.30 -14.67 4.45
C ILE A 256 -21.95 -14.80 5.84
N LEU A 257 -23.28 -14.73 5.91
CA LEU A 257 -24.05 -14.89 7.15
C LEU A 257 -24.01 -16.32 7.70
N TRP A 258 -23.88 -17.34 6.84
CA TRP A 258 -23.77 -18.74 7.28
C TRP A 258 -22.35 -19.12 7.67
N GLY A 259 -21.34 -18.51 7.03
CA GLY A 259 -19.93 -18.70 7.39
C GLY A 259 -19.60 -18.19 8.79
N SER A 260 -20.14 -17.03 9.19
CA SER A 260 -19.91 -16.45 10.52
C SER A 260 -20.51 -17.27 11.65
N LEU A 261 -21.66 -17.93 11.41
CA LEU A 261 -22.30 -18.83 12.37
C LEU A 261 -21.46 -20.09 12.65
N GLY A 262 -20.77 -20.62 11.63
CA GLY A 262 -19.87 -21.77 11.78
C GLY A 262 -18.66 -21.47 12.68
N VAL A 263 -18.06 -20.29 12.53
CA VAL A 263 -16.90 -19.86 13.33
C VAL A 263 -17.26 -19.67 14.81
N ALA A 264 -18.47 -19.17 15.10
CA ALA A 264 -18.94 -18.99 16.48
C ALA A 264 -19.11 -20.33 17.22
N ILE A 265 -19.60 -21.37 16.54
CA ILE A 265 -19.79 -22.71 17.13
C ILE A 265 -18.45 -23.36 17.48
N VAL A 266 -17.45 -23.24 16.59
CA VAL A 266 -16.10 -23.78 16.83
C VAL A 266 -15.44 -23.07 18.01
N SER A 267 -15.59 -21.75 18.11
CA SER A 267 -15.02 -20.95 19.20
C SER A 267 -15.61 -21.35 20.57
N LEU A 268 -16.90 -21.67 20.62
CA LEU A 268 -17.56 -22.13 21.85
C LEU A 268 -17.05 -23.49 22.32
N LEU A 269 -16.80 -24.42 21.39
CA LEU A 269 -16.28 -25.76 21.70
C LEU A 269 -14.84 -25.70 22.25
N VAL A 270 -14.01 -24.83 21.69
CA VAL A 270 -12.64 -24.59 22.19
C VAL A 270 -12.65 -24.02 23.61
N MET A 271 -13.54 -23.09 23.90
CA MET A 271 -13.69 -22.50 25.24
C MET A 271 -14.08 -23.57 26.29
N ILE A 272 -15.00 -24.48 25.95
CA ILE A 272 -15.41 -25.57 26.83
C ILE A 272 -14.24 -26.53 27.10
N ALA A 273 -13.45 -26.86 26.08
CA ALA A 273 -12.27 -27.71 26.23
C ALA A 273 -11.22 -27.08 27.17
N LEU A 274 -10.98 -25.77 27.07
CA LEU A 274 -10.05 -25.05 27.93
C LEU A 274 -10.51 -25.04 29.41
N LEU A 275 -11.81 -24.93 29.66
CA LEU A 275 -12.37 -24.99 31.02
C LEU A 275 -12.19 -26.37 31.67
N VAL A 276 -12.27 -27.44 30.89
CA VAL A 276 -12.03 -28.81 31.37
C VAL A 276 -10.54 -29.02 31.73
N VAL A 277 -9.62 -28.51 30.90
CA VAL A 277 -8.18 -28.58 31.17
C VAL A 277 -7.80 -27.79 32.43
N LYS A 278 -8.37 -26.60 32.61
CA LYS A 278 -8.14 -25.76 33.81
C LYS A 278 -8.51 -26.51 35.10
N LYS A 279 -9.67 -27.18 35.10
CA LYS A 279 -10.18 -27.89 36.28
C LYS A 279 -9.32 -29.10 36.70
N ARG A 280 -8.68 -29.79 35.74
CA ARG A 280 -7.73 -30.88 36.06
C ARG A 280 -6.47 -30.38 36.75
N LYS A 281 -5.94 -29.24 36.31
CA LYS A 281 -4.70 -28.66 36.82
C LYS A 281 -4.84 -28.13 38.26
N GLU A 282 -6.04 -27.66 38.61
CA GLU A 282 -6.38 -27.22 39.98
C GLU A 282 -6.40 -28.40 40.97
N GLN A 283 -6.72 -29.62 40.52
CA GLN A 283 -6.76 -30.81 41.38
C GLN A 283 -5.37 -31.38 41.69
N GLU A 284 -4.43 -31.30 40.74
CA GLU A 284 -3.04 -31.74 40.94
C GLU A 284 -2.25 -30.82 41.89
N LEU A 285 -2.54 -29.52 41.85
CA LEU A 285 -1.90 -28.52 42.72
C LEU A 285 -2.28 -28.71 44.21
N ALA A 286 -3.51 -29.17 44.47
CA ALA A 286 -4.01 -29.43 45.82
C ALA A 286 -3.34 -30.66 46.47
N GLN A 287 -2.92 -31.66 45.67
CA GLN A 287 -2.26 -32.87 46.15
C GLN A 287 -0.78 -32.63 46.50
N ALA A 288 -0.11 -31.71 45.80
CA ALA A 288 1.27 -31.33 46.07
C ALA A 288 1.46 -30.53 47.38
N GLN A 289 0.43 -29.78 47.79
CA GLN A 289 0.49 -28.90 48.96
C GLN A 289 0.44 -29.64 50.31
N TRP A 290 -0.11 -30.86 50.38
CA TRP A 290 -0.25 -31.61 51.63
C TRP A 290 1.07 -32.25 52.09
N ILE A 291 1.93 -32.65 51.14
CA ILE A 291 3.23 -33.31 51.40
C ILE A 291 4.26 -32.34 51.97
N ALA A 292 4.11 -31.03 51.76
CA ALA A 292 5.05 -30.00 52.20
C ALA A 292 5.01 -29.70 53.72
N THR A 293 4.05 -30.26 54.46
CA THR A 293 3.70 -29.81 55.83
C THR A 293 4.47 -30.50 56.97
N LEU A 294 5.52 -31.28 56.70
CA LEU A 294 6.14 -32.19 57.69
C LEU A 294 7.58 -31.88 58.16
N LYS A 295 8.12 -30.66 58.00
CA LYS A 295 9.41 -30.29 58.63
C LYS A 295 9.40 -28.88 59.25
N THR A 296 9.35 -28.84 60.57
CA THR A 296 9.29 -27.63 61.40
C THR A 296 10.55 -27.49 62.27
N GLN A 297 11.60 -26.90 61.70
CA GLN A 297 12.59 -26.07 62.41
C GLN A 297 13.51 -25.25 61.46
N GLU A 298 13.52 -25.56 60.15
CA GLU A 298 14.10 -24.74 59.05
C GLU A 298 13.27 -23.48 58.69
N SER A 299 12.18 -23.22 59.43
CA SER A 299 11.05 -22.39 58.97
C SER A 299 11.37 -20.90 58.80
N GLN A 300 12.33 -20.30 59.53
CA GLN A 300 12.61 -18.85 59.40
C GLN A 300 13.59 -18.53 58.27
N SER A 301 14.72 -19.25 58.15
CA SER A 301 15.69 -19.03 57.06
C SER A 301 15.13 -19.44 55.70
N VAL A 302 14.37 -20.54 55.64
CA VAL A 302 13.65 -20.97 54.42
C VAL A 302 12.50 -20.02 54.09
N HIS A 303 11.81 -19.46 55.09
CA HIS A 303 10.80 -18.43 54.83
C HIS A 303 11.42 -17.16 54.25
N THR A 304 12.54 -16.68 54.79
CA THR A 304 13.23 -15.52 54.22
C THR A 304 13.73 -15.80 52.81
N LEU A 305 14.37 -16.94 52.55
CA LEU A 305 14.78 -17.33 51.18
C LEU A 305 13.58 -17.42 50.23
N ASN A 306 12.43 -17.94 50.67
CA ASN A 306 11.21 -17.96 49.87
C ASN A 306 10.62 -16.57 49.60
N VAL A 307 10.72 -15.64 50.56
CA VAL A 307 10.33 -14.24 50.35
C VAL A 307 11.26 -13.59 49.32
N LEU A 308 12.58 -13.77 49.45
CA LEU A 308 13.57 -13.26 48.50
C LEU A 308 13.37 -13.82 47.09
N LEU A 309 13.08 -15.13 46.96
CA LEU A 309 12.73 -15.78 45.69
C LEU A 309 11.44 -15.21 45.09
N LYS A 310 10.43 -14.92 45.92
CA LYS A 310 9.19 -14.27 45.46
C LYS A 310 9.45 -12.84 45.01
N THR A 311 10.30 -12.07 45.68
CA THR A 311 10.70 -10.72 45.27
C THR A 311 11.32 -10.71 43.88
N ALA A 312 12.12 -11.73 43.52
CA ALA A 312 12.69 -11.91 42.18
C ALA A 312 11.65 -12.13 41.06
N LEU A 313 10.40 -12.42 41.43
CA LEU A 313 9.30 -12.65 40.49
C LEU A 313 8.35 -11.44 40.38
N ILE A 314 8.52 -10.40 41.20
CA ILE A 314 7.68 -9.19 41.16
C ILE A 314 8.16 -8.27 40.02
N PRO A 315 7.27 -7.73 39.17
CA PRO A 315 7.63 -6.85 38.06
C PRO A 315 8.00 -5.44 38.56
N MET A 316 9.22 -5.28 39.07
CA MET A 316 9.81 -4.01 39.53
C MET A 316 11.19 -3.80 38.89
N SER A 317 11.75 -2.59 39.01
CA SER A 317 13.11 -2.31 38.56
C SER A 317 14.15 -3.02 39.44
N LEU A 318 15.35 -3.29 38.89
CA LEU A 318 16.37 -4.08 39.58
C LEU A 318 16.83 -3.42 40.90
N ASP A 319 16.99 -2.10 40.90
CA ASP A 319 17.30 -1.30 42.10
C ASP A 319 16.22 -1.43 43.18
N GLN A 320 14.93 -1.43 42.80
CA GLN A 320 13.82 -1.63 43.73
C GLN A 320 13.81 -3.05 44.32
N GLN A 321 14.07 -4.06 43.49
CA GLN A 321 14.18 -5.45 43.95
C GLN A 321 15.34 -5.62 44.94
N LEU A 322 16.52 -5.09 44.62
CA LEU A 322 17.71 -5.16 45.49
C LEU A 322 17.51 -4.40 46.79
N ARG A 323 16.80 -3.25 46.76
CA ARG A 323 16.44 -2.51 47.98
C ARG A 323 15.49 -3.31 48.87
N HIS A 324 14.47 -3.94 48.27
CA HIS A 324 13.52 -4.76 49.01
C HIS A 324 14.18 -6.01 49.63
N ILE A 325 15.20 -6.58 48.97
CA ILE A 325 16.04 -7.64 49.54
C ILE A 325 16.74 -7.14 50.79
N LEU A 326 17.37 -5.97 50.75
CA LEU A 326 18.03 -5.38 51.92
C LEU A 326 17.02 -5.14 53.07
N GLU A 327 15.84 -4.59 52.79
CA GLU A 327 14.76 -4.42 53.79
C GLU A 327 14.32 -5.74 54.41
N THR A 328 14.18 -6.79 53.60
CA THR A 328 13.80 -8.13 54.04
C THR A 328 14.89 -8.73 54.93
N LEU A 329 16.16 -8.53 54.59
CA LEU A 329 17.28 -9.01 55.39
C LEU A 329 17.34 -8.31 56.76
N PHE A 330 17.13 -6.99 56.80
CA PHE A 330 17.09 -6.25 58.08
C PHE A 330 15.88 -6.57 58.95
N GLY A 331 14.80 -7.10 58.37
CA GLY A 331 13.62 -7.56 59.10
C GLY A 331 13.80 -8.91 59.82
N MET A 332 14.93 -9.60 59.61
CA MET A 332 15.18 -10.90 60.24
C MET A 332 15.62 -10.75 61.70
N SER A 333 14.99 -11.50 62.60
CA SER A 333 15.28 -11.43 64.04
C SER A 333 16.39 -12.38 64.53
N TRP A 334 16.79 -13.37 63.72
CA TRP A 334 17.74 -14.42 64.12
C TRP A 334 19.21 -14.10 63.80
N LEU A 335 19.45 -13.15 62.88
CA LEU A 335 20.77 -12.59 62.57
C LEU A 335 20.70 -11.07 62.87
N PRO A 336 21.39 -10.56 63.90
CA PRO A 336 21.24 -9.19 64.37
C PRO A 336 21.98 -8.19 63.46
N LEU A 337 21.42 -7.93 62.28
CA LEU A 337 21.92 -6.93 61.35
C LEU A 337 21.60 -5.52 61.87
N LEU A 338 22.59 -4.63 61.80
CA LEU A 338 22.33 -3.19 61.85
C LEU A 338 21.55 -2.82 60.59
N ALA A 339 20.66 -1.82 60.66
CA ALA A 339 19.93 -1.29 59.51
C ALA A 339 20.84 -0.48 58.57
N LYS A 340 22.02 -1.03 58.25
CA LYS A 340 23.09 -0.47 57.42
C LYS A 340 23.59 -1.58 56.49
N GLY A 341 23.53 -1.33 55.17
CA GLY A 341 24.07 -2.26 54.18
C GLY A 341 23.98 -1.72 52.75
N SER A 342 24.75 -2.33 51.86
CA SER A 342 24.91 -1.89 50.48
C SER A 342 25.11 -3.05 49.53
N ILE A 343 24.59 -2.93 48.30
CA ILE A 343 24.83 -3.85 47.20
C ILE A 343 25.53 -3.08 46.09
N TYR A 344 26.70 -3.56 45.68
CA TYR A 344 27.44 -3.09 44.52
C TYR A 344 27.32 -4.12 43.40
N LEU A 345 27.16 -3.68 42.16
CA LEU A 345 27.16 -4.54 40.98
C LEU A 345 28.33 -4.20 40.07
N VAL A 346 28.85 -5.20 39.36
CA VAL A 346 29.92 -5.02 38.37
C VAL A 346 29.31 -4.47 37.07
N GLU A 347 29.86 -3.37 36.54
CA GLU A 347 29.51 -2.87 35.21
C GLU A 347 30.03 -3.83 34.11
N PRO A 348 29.16 -4.34 33.22
CA PRO A 348 29.54 -5.33 32.20
C PRO A 348 30.66 -4.87 31.26
N ASP A 349 30.73 -3.56 30.97
CA ASP A 349 31.65 -3.00 29.96
C ASP A 349 32.97 -2.47 30.56
N ARG A 350 33.05 -2.27 31.89
CA ARG A 350 34.17 -1.59 32.55
C ARG A 350 34.80 -2.38 33.70
N GLY A 351 34.13 -3.44 34.19
CA GLY A 351 34.59 -4.23 35.33
C GLY A 351 34.61 -3.46 36.66
N ALA A 352 34.11 -2.22 36.69
CA ALA A 352 34.05 -1.38 37.86
C ALA A 352 32.78 -1.66 38.69
N LEU A 353 32.89 -1.55 40.01
CA LEU A 353 31.73 -1.66 40.91
C LEU A 353 30.96 -0.33 40.91
N HIS A 354 29.65 -0.40 40.69
CA HIS A 354 28.73 0.72 40.92
C HIS A 354 27.75 0.37 42.05
N LEU A 355 27.36 1.38 42.83
CA LEU A 355 26.40 1.20 43.91
C LEU A 355 24.99 0.98 43.32
N ALA A 356 24.40 -0.19 43.57
CA ALA A 356 23.09 -0.56 43.05
C ALA A 356 21.96 -0.35 44.06
N ALA A 357 22.23 -0.54 45.36
CA ALA A 357 21.28 -0.25 46.44
C ALA A 357 21.99 -0.02 47.77
N CYS A 358 21.45 0.86 48.63
CA CYS A 358 21.91 1.02 50.02
C CYS A 358 20.77 1.39 50.98
N ILE A 359 20.97 1.07 52.26
CA ILE A 359 20.08 1.45 53.38
C ILE A 359 20.96 1.86 54.56
N GLY A 360 20.58 2.94 55.25
CA GLY A 360 21.27 3.43 56.47
C GLY A 360 22.69 3.96 56.27
N LEU A 361 23.08 4.17 55.01
CA LEU A 361 24.39 4.65 54.58
C LEU A 361 24.20 5.85 53.65
N ASP A 362 25.10 6.83 53.73
CA ASP A 362 25.09 8.00 52.86
C ASP A 362 25.87 7.71 51.57
N ALA A 363 25.16 7.61 50.45
CA ALA A 363 25.72 7.25 49.15
C ALA A 363 26.77 8.25 48.63
N GLN A 364 26.81 9.48 49.14
CA GLN A 364 27.77 10.50 48.71
C GLN A 364 29.12 10.43 49.43
N THR A 365 29.18 9.77 50.58
CA THR A 365 30.38 9.70 51.44
C THR A 365 31.00 8.31 51.50
N MET A 366 30.41 7.31 50.84
CA MET A 366 30.95 5.95 50.77
C MET A 366 32.06 5.81 49.72
N GLU A 367 33.23 5.33 50.14
CA GLU A 367 34.26 4.84 49.23
C GLU A 367 33.82 3.51 48.59
N THR A 368 34.07 3.35 47.29
CA THR A 368 33.79 2.09 46.59
C THR A 368 34.71 0.99 47.15
N PRO A 369 34.16 -0.13 47.64
CA PRO A 369 34.98 -1.19 48.20
C PRO A 369 35.89 -1.78 47.13
N ALA A 370 37.14 -2.08 47.49
CA ALA A 370 38.04 -2.82 46.62
C ALA A 370 37.46 -4.21 46.35
N LEU A 371 37.53 -4.65 45.09
CA LEU A 371 37.29 -6.04 44.74
C LEU A 371 38.34 -6.89 45.48
N PRO A 372 37.94 -7.83 46.34
CA PRO A 372 38.90 -8.71 46.99
C PRO A 372 39.64 -9.54 45.91
N ASP A 373 40.93 -9.83 46.14
CA ASP A 373 41.76 -10.66 45.25
C ASP A 373 41.25 -12.11 45.24
N TYR A 374 40.15 -12.36 44.52
CA TYR A 374 39.49 -13.67 44.44
C TYR A 374 40.11 -14.58 43.35
N TYR A 375 41.07 -14.08 42.57
CA TYR A 375 41.75 -14.84 41.52
C TYR A 375 43.25 -14.97 41.79
N GLY A 376 43.61 -15.93 42.65
CA GLY A 376 44.97 -16.44 42.81
C GLY A 376 44.94 -17.97 42.88
N PRO A 377 45.81 -18.71 42.19
CA PRO A 377 45.82 -20.17 42.26
C PRO A 377 46.32 -20.59 43.65
N GLY A 378 45.41 -21.06 44.50
CA GLY A 378 45.73 -21.69 45.80
C GLY A 378 45.01 -21.16 47.04
N ASN A 379 44.08 -20.20 46.94
CA ASN A 379 43.30 -19.73 48.09
C ASN A 379 41.83 -20.20 48.03
N ASP A 380 41.43 -21.06 48.98
CA ASP A 380 40.04 -21.48 49.25
C ASP A 380 39.18 -20.35 49.87
N HIS A 381 39.30 -19.12 49.37
CA HIS A 381 38.54 -17.96 49.86
C HIS A 381 37.44 -17.57 48.87
N HIS A 382 36.57 -18.52 48.51
CA HIS A 382 35.35 -18.27 47.73
C HIS A 382 34.12 -17.98 48.62
N GLY A 383 34.31 -17.28 49.75
CA GLY A 383 33.32 -17.22 50.83
C GLY A 383 33.05 -15.85 51.41
N VAL A 384 32.03 -15.80 52.27
CA VAL A 384 31.63 -14.65 53.09
C VAL A 384 32.80 -14.19 53.96
N LEU A 385 33.27 -12.96 53.76
CA LEU A 385 34.30 -12.32 54.58
C LEU A 385 33.64 -11.58 55.74
N PHE A 386 34.20 -11.69 56.95
CA PHE A 386 33.79 -10.90 58.10
C PHE A 386 34.93 -9.95 58.50
N ILE A 387 34.65 -8.65 58.49
CA ILE A 387 35.61 -7.59 58.82
C ILE A 387 35.11 -6.89 60.08
N CYS A 388 35.94 -6.88 61.12
CA CYS A 388 35.62 -6.25 62.39
C CYS A 388 36.45 -4.98 62.60
N SER A 389 35.80 -3.91 63.05
CA SER A 389 36.40 -2.65 63.47
C SER A 389 35.97 -2.32 64.90
N GLU A 390 36.60 -1.34 65.54
CA GLU A 390 36.21 -0.89 66.89
C GLU A 390 34.75 -0.37 66.95
N GLN A 391 34.16 0.01 65.81
CA GLN A 391 32.83 0.62 65.75
C GLN A 391 31.72 -0.34 65.27
N HIS A 392 32.07 -1.36 64.48
CA HIS A 392 31.11 -2.35 63.96
C HIS A 392 31.82 -3.57 63.36
N GLY A 393 31.10 -4.69 63.27
CA GLY A 393 31.42 -5.78 62.35
C GLY A 393 30.68 -5.61 61.03
N HIS A 394 31.19 -6.15 59.93
CA HIS A 394 30.39 -6.29 58.70
C HIS A 394 30.79 -7.52 57.89
N TYR A 395 29.80 -8.11 57.22
CA TYR A 395 29.97 -9.15 56.24
C TYR A 395 30.13 -8.54 54.85
N GLN A 396 31.16 -8.94 54.13
CA GLN A 396 31.34 -8.68 52.71
C GLN A 396 31.18 -10.01 51.96
N ILE A 397 30.14 -10.09 51.13
CA ILE A 397 29.69 -11.33 50.50
C ILE A 397 29.76 -11.17 48.98
N PRO A 398 30.51 -12.01 48.25
CA PRO A 398 30.52 -11.97 46.80
C PRO A 398 29.20 -12.49 46.23
N ILE A 399 28.58 -11.68 45.35
CA ILE A 399 27.41 -12.07 44.56
C ILE A 399 27.95 -12.74 43.31
N GLN A 400 28.07 -14.07 43.33
CA GLN A 400 28.67 -14.85 42.25
C GLN A 400 27.79 -16.05 41.87
N SER A 401 27.78 -16.39 40.57
CA SER A 401 27.19 -17.61 40.03
C SER A 401 28.23 -18.30 39.14
N ALA A 402 28.47 -19.60 39.36
CA ALA A 402 29.56 -20.35 38.73
C ALA A 402 30.93 -19.64 38.86
N ASN A 403 31.51 -19.18 37.75
CA ASN A 403 32.81 -18.48 37.70
C ASN A 403 32.67 -16.95 37.47
N THR A 404 31.46 -16.41 37.55
CA THR A 404 31.18 -15.00 37.24
C THR A 404 30.81 -14.22 38.50
N LEU A 405 31.56 -13.16 38.81
CA LEU A 405 31.24 -12.21 39.87
C LEU A 405 30.30 -11.13 39.33
N PHE A 406 29.10 -11.04 39.90
CA PHE A 406 28.10 -10.04 39.55
C PHE A 406 28.15 -8.80 40.47
N GLY A 407 28.71 -8.92 41.68
CA GLY A 407 28.72 -7.82 42.64
C GLY A 407 29.19 -8.19 44.04
N LEU A 408 29.00 -7.27 44.98
CA LEU A 408 29.32 -7.41 46.40
C LEU A 408 28.13 -6.96 47.25
N LEU A 409 27.77 -7.76 48.26
CA LEU A 409 26.79 -7.45 49.30
C LEU A 409 27.51 -7.17 50.62
N ASN A 410 27.28 -6.00 51.20
CA ASN A 410 27.80 -5.62 52.51
C ASN A 410 26.66 -5.48 53.53
N LEU A 411 26.77 -6.18 54.65
CA LEU A 411 25.80 -6.15 55.76
C LEU A 411 26.51 -5.91 57.08
N TYR A 412 26.07 -4.89 57.83
CA TYR A 412 26.73 -4.47 59.06
C TYR A 412 26.07 -5.13 60.28
N VAL A 413 26.87 -5.45 61.30
CA VAL A 413 26.45 -6.02 62.58
C VAL A 413 27.12 -5.27 63.74
N ALA A 414 26.62 -5.47 64.96
CA ALA A 414 27.22 -4.88 66.15
C ALA A 414 28.69 -5.34 66.33
N SER A 415 29.52 -4.50 66.96
CA SER A 415 30.97 -4.75 67.15
C SER A 415 31.28 -5.97 68.02
N ASP A 416 30.31 -6.44 68.80
CA ASP A 416 30.41 -7.63 69.66
C ASP A 416 29.89 -8.92 68.99
N HIS A 417 29.38 -8.84 67.75
CA HIS A 417 28.92 -10.01 67.00
C HIS A 417 30.06 -10.96 66.68
N GLN A 418 29.88 -12.24 67.01
CA GLN A 418 30.81 -13.31 66.67
C GLN A 418 30.28 -14.07 65.45
N PRO A 419 31.01 -14.09 64.31
CA PRO A 419 30.52 -14.71 63.08
C PRO A 419 30.35 -16.22 63.27
N GLN A 420 29.17 -16.73 62.97
CA GLN A 420 28.88 -18.17 63.03
C GLN A 420 28.88 -18.79 61.64
N GLU A 421 29.20 -20.08 61.55
CA GLU A 421 29.25 -20.78 60.26
C GLU A 421 27.87 -20.80 59.56
N LYS A 422 26.80 -20.91 60.36
CA LYS A 422 25.41 -20.78 59.88
C LYS A 422 25.10 -19.40 59.26
N ASP A 423 25.76 -18.34 59.73
CA ASP A 423 25.57 -16.99 59.18
C ASP A 423 26.15 -16.95 57.76
N LYS A 424 27.35 -17.53 57.59
CA LYS A 424 28.02 -17.61 56.29
C LYS A 424 27.25 -18.49 55.30
N GLU A 425 26.76 -19.66 55.71
CA GLU A 425 25.97 -20.55 54.86
C GLU A 425 24.68 -19.87 54.34
N PHE A 426 23.98 -19.18 55.24
CA PHE A 426 22.77 -18.44 54.89
C PHE A 426 23.08 -17.25 53.96
N LEU A 427 24.09 -16.44 54.30
CA LEU A 427 24.46 -15.26 53.50
C LEU A 427 24.99 -15.66 52.12
N THR A 428 25.65 -16.82 52.01
CA THR A 428 26.03 -17.42 50.72
C THR A 428 24.78 -17.76 49.89
N SER A 429 23.76 -18.36 50.52
CA SER A 429 22.49 -18.70 49.84
C SER A 429 21.74 -17.44 49.37
N VAL A 430 21.77 -16.36 50.17
CA VAL A 430 21.22 -15.05 49.79
C VAL A 430 21.97 -14.48 48.60
N ALA A 431 23.31 -14.49 48.61
CA ALA A 431 24.12 -13.97 47.52
C ALA A 431 23.93 -14.77 46.22
N MET A 432 23.78 -16.10 46.29
CA MET A 432 23.42 -16.93 45.14
C MET A 432 22.05 -16.56 44.57
N THR A 433 21.07 -16.27 45.43
CA THR A 433 19.72 -15.84 45.02
C THR A 433 19.78 -14.48 44.31
N ILE A 434 20.56 -13.54 44.84
CA ILE A 434 20.78 -12.23 44.20
C ILE A 434 21.51 -12.41 42.86
N ALA A 435 22.53 -13.28 42.80
CA ALA A 435 23.27 -13.56 41.57
C ALA A 435 22.36 -14.11 40.46
N ALA A 436 21.51 -15.09 40.78
CA ALA A 436 20.55 -15.65 39.83
C ALA A 436 19.52 -14.60 39.35
N MET A 437 19.09 -13.69 40.22
CA MET A 437 18.19 -12.58 39.85
C MET A 437 18.86 -11.59 38.89
N VAL A 438 20.08 -11.17 39.20
CA VAL A 438 20.87 -10.24 38.37
C VAL A 438 21.19 -10.87 37.02
N GLU A 439 21.64 -12.13 37.01
CA GLU A 439 21.90 -12.92 35.79
C GLU A 439 20.66 -13.01 34.90
N ARG A 440 19.51 -13.38 35.47
CA ARG A 440 18.25 -13.41 34.74
C ARG A 440 17.89 -12.05 34.14
N LYS A 441 18.08 -10.96 34.89
CA LYS A 441 17.78 -9.61 34.39
C LYS A 441 18.70 -9.20 33.24
N TYR A 442 19.98 -9.54 33.31
CA TYR A 442 20.92 -9.31 32.21
C TYR A 442 20.61 -10.17 31.00
N LEU A 443 20.19 -11.42 31.19
CA LEU A 443 19.72 -12.28 30.10
C LEU A 443 18.43 -11.73 29.46
N GLU A 444 17.44 -11.30 30.24
CA GLU A 444 16.22 -10.64 29.75
C GLU A 444 16.57 -9.42 28.88
N LEU A 445 17.44 -8.54 29.37
CA LEU A 445 17.87 -7.34 28.64
C LEU A 445 18.67 -7.68 27.36
N LYS A 446 19.49 -8.73 27.40
CA LYS A 446 20.27 -9.20 26.25
C LYS A 446 19.38 -9.85 25.19
N VAL A 447 18.43 -10.70 25.60
CA VAL A 447 17.41 -11.30 24.73
C VAL A 447 16.54 -10.21 24.12
N GLN A 448 16.13 -9.21 24.88
CA GLN A 448 15.35 -8.09 24.38
C GLN A 448 16.14 -7.27 23.34
N LYS A 449 17.42 -6.98 23.58
CA LYS A 449 18.28 -6.30 22.60
C LYS A 449 18.58 -7.15 21.35
N GLN A 450 18.71 -8.47 21.47
CA GLN A 450 18.91 -9.37 20.32
C GLN A 450 17.61 -9.62 19.52
N ALA A 451 16.44 -9.40 20.14
CA ALA A 451 15.14 -9.60 19.50
C ALA A 451 14.62 -8.39 18.69
N GLU A 452 15.40 -7.31 18.54
CA GLU A 452 14.95 -6.03 17.97
C GLU A 452 15.65 -5.63 16.65
N ILE A 453 16.67 -6.37 16.21
CA ILE A 453 17.47 -6.07 15.02
C ILE A 453 17.44 -7.25 14.05
N ASP A 454 17.44 -6.97 12.75
CA ASP A 454 17.63 -7.94 11.67
C ASP A 454 19.12 -8.26 11.52
N GLU A 455 19.51 -9.51 11.77
CA GLU A 455 20.93 -9.92 11.80
C GLU A 455 21.64 -9.72 10.45
N LEU A 456 20.91 -9.81 9.33
CA LEU A 456 21.49 -9.68 8.00
C LEU A 456 21.86 -8.24 7.67
N THR A 457 20.94 -7.30 7.90
CA THR A 457 21.09 -5.89 7.48
C THR A 457 21.51 -4.94 8.60
N GLY A 458 21.39 -5.36 9.87
CA GLY A 458 21.63 -4.50 11.03
C GLY A 458 20.54 -3.45 11.27
N LEU A 459 19.44 -3.48 10.49
CA LEU A 459 18.30 -2.58 10.67
C LEU A 459 17.37 -3.07 11.79
N PRO A 460 16.56 -2.17 12.39
CA PRO A 460 15.39 -2.55 13.16
C PRO A 460 14.56 -3.65 12.48
N ASN A 461 14.22 -4.70 13.22
CA ASN A 461 13.34 -5.75 12.73
C ASN A 461 11.86 -5.37 12.94
N ARG A 462 10.96 -6.29 12.57
CA ARG A 462 9.51 -6.10 12.71
C ARG A 462 9.05 -5.71 14.12
N ALA A 463 9.64 -6.28 15.17
CA ALA A 463 9.23 -5.98 16.55
C ALA A 463 9.58 -4.54 16.94
N LEU A 464 10.81 -4.11 16.65
CA LEU A 464 11.24 -2.73 16.94
C LEU A 464 10.54 -1.70 16.05
N PHE A 465 10.29 -2.05 14.79
CA PHE A 465 9.48 -1.23 13.87
C PHE A 465 8.08 -0.96 14.44
N HIS A 466 7.34 -2.02 14.83
CA HIS A 466 6.00 -1.90 15.42
C HIS A 466 6.00 -0.98 16.65
N SER A 467 6.92 -1.22 17.59
CA SER A 467 7.03 -0.40 18.80
C SER A 467 7.33 1.08 18.48
N ARG A 468 8.17 1.36 17.48
CA ARG A 468 8.49 2.73 17.07
C ARG A 468 7.31 3.40 16.37
N LEU A 469 6.57 2.68 15.54
CA LEU A 469 5.40 3.21 14.84
C LEU A 469 4.25 3.52 15.82
N GLU A 470 3.93 2.60 16.74
CA GLU A 470 2.95 2.84 17.81
C GLU A 470 3.30 4.07 18.63
N ARG A 471 4.58 4.21 19.01
CA ARG A 471 5.04 5.39 19.75
C ARG A 471 4.93 6.67 18.92
N ALA A 472 5.26 6.62 17.63
CA ALA A 472 5.13 7.78 16.74
C ALA A 472 3.67 8.22 16.60
N ILE A 473 2.75 7.27 16.42
CA ILE A 473 1.30 7.50 16.37
C ILE A 473 0.82 8.14 17.69
N ALA A 474 1.17 7.57 18.84
CA ALA A 474 0.77 8.11 20.14
C ALA A 474 1.32 9.52 20.41
N VAL A 475 2.50 9.86 19.86
CA VAL A 475 3.05 11.23 19.93
C VAL A 475 2.28 12.15 18.99
N ALA A 476 1.97 11.71 17.78
CA ALA A 476 1.19 12.45 16.80
C ALA A 476 -0.20 12.81 17.32
N ASP A 477 -0.89 11.87 17.96
CA ASP A 477 -2.18 12.12 18.61
C ASP A 477 -2.13 13.25 19.64
N ARG A 478 -1.11 13.24 20.50
CA ARG A 478 -0.95 14.26 21.55
C ARG A 478 -0.53 15.63 21.04
N SER A 479 0.18 15.67 19.92
CA SER A 479 0.79 16.89 19.38
C SER A 479 0.07 17.43 18.14
N HIS A 480 -1.00 16.77 17.70
CA HIS A 480 -1.71 17.05 16.44
C HIS A 480 -0.74 17.15 15.25
N SER A 481 0.23 16.23 15.20
CA SER A 481 1.21 16.15 14.10
C SER A 481 0.94 14.93 13.23
N GLU A 482 1.52 14.90 12.04
CA GLU A 482 1.43 13.74 11.15
C GLU A 482 2.62 12.79 11.33
N VAL A 483 2.42 11.52 10.95
CA VAL A 483 3.49 10.52 10.77
C VAL A 483 3.40 10.00 9.36
N VAL A 484 4.54 9.92 8.68
CA VAL A 484 4.62 9.31 7.35
C VAL A 484 5.21 7.92 7.47
N LEU A 485 4.54 6.95 6.86
CA LEU A 485 5.02 5.59 6.71
C LEU A 485 5.27 5.32 5.22
N MET A 486 6.47 4.86 4.89
CA MET A 486 6.81 4.30 3.58
C MET A 486 6.98 2.79 3.70
N PHE A 487 6.34 2.05 2.82
CA PHE A 487 6.51 0.61 2.63
C PHE A 487 7.21 0.37 1.30
N ILE A 488 8.32 -0.37 1.32
CA ILE A 488 9.25 -0.47 0.20
C ILE A 488 9.49 -1.95 -0.10
N ASP A 489 9.37 -2.33 -1.37
CA ASP A 489 9.69 -3.68 -1.84
C ASP A 489 10.67 -3.61 -3.00
N LEU A 490 11.68 -4.49 -2.98
CA LEU A 490 12.69 -4.56 -4.03
C LEU A 490 12.18 -5.36 -5.24
N ASP A 491 11.98 -4.65 -6.33
CA ASP A 491 11.50 -5.22 -7.57
C ASP A 491 12.48 -6.25 -8.13
N ARG A 492 11.94 -7.42 -8.50
CA ARG A 492 12.68 -8.55 -9.10
C ARG A 492 13.77 -9.14 -8.20
N PHE A 493 13.74 -8.92 -6.88
CA PHE A 493 14.68 -9.54 -5.95
C PHE A 493 14.77 -11.07 -6.09
N LYS A 494 13.61 -11.73 -6.28
CA LYS A 494 13.56 -13.18 -6.53
C LYS A 494 14.40 -13.60 -7.75
N GLN A 495 14.40 -12.81 -8.83
CA GLN A 495 15.19 -13.10 -10.02
C GLN A 495 16.69 -13.09 -9.72
N VAL A 496 17.16 -12.20 -8.83
CA VAL A 496 18.56 -12.18 -8.38
C VAL A 496 18.88 -13.46 -7.62
N ASN A 497 18.02 -13.88 -6.69
CA ASN A 497 18.20 -15.16 -5.98
C ASN A 497 18.24 -16.36 -6.93
N ASP A 498 17.34 -16.40 -7.91
CA ASP A 498 17.23 -17.53 -8.84
C ASP A 498 18.41 -17.57 -9.83
N THR A 499 18.95 -16.41 -10.23
CA THR A 499 20.00 -16.31 -11.26
C THR A 499 21.42 -16.28 -10.67
N MET A 500 21.61 -15.64 -9.52
CA MET A 500 22.92 -15.38 -8.91
C MET A 500 23.10 -16.08 -7.54
N GLY A 501 22.04 -16.70 -7.02
CA GLY A 501 22.04 -17.45 -5.76
C GLY A 501 21.74 -16.61 -4.52
N HIS A 502 21.31 -17.29 -3.44
CA HIS A 502 20.87 -16.63 -2.20
C HIS A 502 21.93 -15.74 -1.54
N LYS A 503 23.22 -16.06 -1.64
CA LYS A 503 24.30 -15.22 -1.11
C LYS A 503 24.37 -13.85 -1.80
N ALA A 504 24.09 -13.81 -3.10
CA ALA A 504 23.99 -12.56 -3.85
C ALA A 504 22.78 -11.74 -3.38
N GLY A 505 21.64 -12.40 -3.15
CA GLY A 505 20.47 -11.76 -2.55
C GLY A 505 20.75 -11.17 -1.17
N ASP A 506 21.44 -11.91 -0.30
CA ASP A 506 21.81 -11.44 1.04
C ASP A 506 22.69 -10.18 0.98
N ARG A 507 23.70 -10.16 0.09
CA ARG A 507 24.54 -8.96 -0.14
C ARG A 507 23.75 -7.81 -0.74
N LEU A 508 22.82 -8.09 -1.65
CA LEU A 508 21.94 -7.08 -2.23
C LEU A 508 21.09 -6.42 -1.13
N LEU A 509 20.51 -7.20 -0.22
CA LEU A 509 19.73 -6.68 0.91
C LEU A 509 20.59 -5.82 1.85
N GLN A 510 21.82 -6.25 2.13
CA GLN A 510 22.78 -5.47 2.92
C GLN A 510 23.11 -4.12 2.26
N GLU A 511 23.31 -4.10 0.95
CA GLU A 511 23.63 -2.88 0.22
C GLU A 511 22.40 -1.96 0.07
N ALA A 512 21.22 -2.54 -0.17
CA ALA A 512 19.95 -1.81 -0.18
C ALA A 512 19.71 -1.13 1.17
N ALA A 513 19.95 -1.81 2.29
CA ALA A 513 19.85 -1.23 3.63
C ALA A 513 20.76 0.01 3.79
N LYS A 514 22.00 -0.05 3.31
CA LYS A 514 22.94 1.09 3.37
C LYS A 514 22.45 2.26 2.51
N ARG A 515 22.00 2.00 1.28
CA ARG A 515 21.46 3.03 0.38
C ARG A 515 20.20 3.69 0.97
N LEU A 516 19.29 2.91 1.57
CA LEU A 516 18.11 3.43 2.25
C LEU A 516 18.48 4.32 3.44
N LEU A 517 19.43 3.89 4.27
CA LEU A 517 19.93 4.71 5.40
C LEU A 517 20.56 6.03 4.92
N ALA A 518 21.27 6.01 3.78
CA ALA A 518 21.83 7.22 3.20
C ALA A 518 20.75 8.19 2.68
N CYS A 519 19.56 7.68 2.32
CA CYS A 519 18.45 8.48 1.80
C CYS A 519 17.75 9.33 2.88
N VAL A 520 17.81 8.91 4.14
CA VAL A 520 17.03 9.51 5.24
C VAL A 520 17.92 10.18 6.30
N ARG A 521 17.29 10.87 7.26
CA ARG A 521 17.99 11.50 8.38
C ARG A 521 18.11 10.53 9.56
N THR A 522 18.98 10.86 10.52
CA THR A 522 19.18 10.07 11.75
C THR A 522 17.94 10.02 12.66
N THR A 523 17.01 10.96 12.51
CA THR A 523 15.72 10.97 13.21
C THR A 523 14.71 9.99 12.65
N ASP A 524 14.91 9.58 11.40
CA ASP A 524 14.00 8.71 10.66
C ASP A 524 14.35 7.26 11.00
N THR A 525 13.38 6.36 10.90
CA THR A 525 13.59 4.94 11.18
C THR A 525 13.45 4.13 9.92
N VAL A 526 14.56 3.57 9.42
CA VAL A 526 14.54 2.52 8.38
C VAL A 526 14.49 1.17 9.09
N SER A 527 13.65 0.26 8.63
CA SER A 527 13.50 -1.10 9.19
C SER A 527 13.41 -2.13 8.06
N ARG A 528 13.69 -3.39 8.38
CA ARG A 528 13.44 -4.54 7.49
C ARG A 528 12.43 -5.47 8.15
N LEU A 529 11.31 -5.73 7.48
CA LEU A 529 10.24 -6.57 8.03
C LEU A 529 10.44 -8.06 7.75
N GLY A 530 11.18 -8.36 6.67
CA GLY A 530 11.51 -9.71 6.22
C GLY A 530 11.63 -9.76 4.70
N GLY A 531 12.29 -10.79 4.16
CA GLY A 531 12.46 -10.92 2.70
C GLY A 531 13.12 -9.68 2.07
N ASP A 532 12.46 -9.12 1.07
CA ASP A 532 12.78 -7.90 0.32
C ASP A 532 11.99 -6.66 0.78
N GLU A 533 11.28 -6.73 1.91
CA GLU A 533 10.43 -5.65 2.42
C GLU A 533 11.14 -4.77 3.45
N PHE A 534 11.19 -3.48 3.16
CA PHE A 534 11.71 -2.43 4.02
C PHE A 534 10.62 -1.43 4.37
N THR A 535 10.78 -0.73 5.50
CA THR A 535 9.89 0.37 5.88
C THR A 535 10.66 1.56 6.37
N ILE A 536 10.09 2.76 6.18
CA ILE A 536 10.62 4.01 6.71
C ILE A 536 9.53 4.74 7.48
N ILE A 537 9.82 5.12 8.72
CA ILE A 537 8.99 5.99 9.54
C ILE A 537 9.63 7.38 9.57
N LEU A 538 8.92 8.40 9.11
CA LEU A 538 9.30 9.80 9.25
C LEU A 538 8.45 10.42 10.37
N PRO A 539 9.00 10.57 11.59
CA PRO A 539 8.28 11.19 12.69
C PRO A 539 8.20 12.71 12.50
N LYS A 540 7.10 13.34 12.96
CA LYS A 540 6.81 14.78 12.91
C LYS A 540 6.27 15.25 11.55
N SER A 541 5.58 16.38 11.55
CA SER A 541 5.01 17.10 10.39
C SER A 541 6.07 17.41 9.34
N THR A 542 6.40 16.40 8.55
CA THR A 542 7.34 16.46 7.43
C THR A 542 6.55 16.94 6.23
N PRO A 543 6.86 18.11 5.65
CA PRO A 543 6.13 18.59 4.48
C PRO A 543 6.13 17.54 3.37
N LEU A 544 4.99 17.31 2.70
CA LEU A 544 4.88 16.27 1.67
C LEU A 544 5.94 16.38 0.58
N VAL A 545 6.37 17.58 0.23
CA VAL A 545 7.45 17.82 -0.73
C VAL A 545 8.75 17.10 -0.31
N TYR A 546 9.03 17.06 0.99
CA TYR A 546 10.21 16.34 1.52
C TYR A 546 10.00 14.82 1.52
N VAL A 547 8.76 14.37 1.71
CA VAL A 547 8.37 12.96 1.59
C VAL A 547 8.58 12.47 0.16
N GLU A 548 8.07 13.23 -0.82
CA GLU A 548 8.27 12.98 -2.25
C GLU A 548 9.75 12.98 -2.61
N TYR A 549 10.51 13.97 -2.12
CA TYR A 549 11.95 14.02 -2.34
C TYR A 549 12.67 12.77 -1.82
N ILE A 550 12.34 12.29 -0.61
CA ILE A 550 12.90 11.04 -0.08
C ILE A 550 12.51 9.86 -0.97
N ALA A 551 11.24 9.76 -1.38
CA ALA A 551 10.76 8.66 -2.21
C ALA A 551 11.45 8.62 -3.59
N LEU A 552 11.58 9.77 -4.27
CA LEU A 552 12.34 9.88 -5.52
C LEU A 552 13.81 9.51 -5.32
N ARG A 553 14.42 9.99 -4.24
CA ARG A 553 15.82 9.68 -3.94
C ARG A 553 16.03 8.19 -3.74
N ILE A 554 15.15 7.53 -2.99
CA ILE A 554 15.18 6.07 -2.81
C ILE A 554 15.03 5.37 -4.16
N GLN A 555 14.06 5.77 -4.97
CA GLN A 555 13.83 5.20 -6.31
C GLN A 555 15.10 5.30 -7.18
N GLN A 556 15.76 6.46 -7.21
CA GLN A 556 17.00 6.67 -7.97
C GLN A 556 18.16 5.84 -7.42
N GLU A 557 18.37 5.83 -6.11
CA GLU A 557 19.44 5.05 -5.45
C GLU A 557 19.23 3.55 -5.60
N MET A 558 17.98 3.07 -5.62
CA MET A 558 17.67 1.66 -5.84
C MET A 558 17.78 1.29 -7.32
N ALA A 559 17.50 2.18 -8.26
CA ALA A 559 17.66 1.92 -9.70
C ALA A 559 19.13 1.90 -10.14
N ALA A 560 20.05 2.49 -9.36
CA ALA A 560 21.47 2.42 -9.64
C ALA A 560 21.99 0.97 -9.54
N PRO A 561 22.88 0.51 -10.45
CA PRO A 561 23.35 -0.87 -10.44
C PRO A 561 23.97 -1.32 -9.11
N PHE A 562 23.69 -2.54 -8.68
CA PHE A 562 24.32 -3.16 -7.50
C PHE A 562 25.55 -3.95 -7.94
N HIS A 563 26.72 -3.50 -7.49
CA HIS A 563 27.97 -4.21 -7.70
C HIS A 563 28.13 -5.29 -6.63
N LEU A 564 27.74 -6.52 -6.97
CA LEU A 564 27.90 -7.70 -6.12
C LEU A 564 29.14 -8.49 -6.57
N GLU A 565 29.64 -9.37 -5.70
CA GLU A 565 30.82 -10.20 -6.03
C GLU A 565 30.56 -11.12 -7.23
N GLU A 566 29.33 -11.59 -7.42
CA GLU A 566 28.96 -12.45 -8.55
C GLU A 566 28.41 -11.70 -9.77
N GLY A 567 28.41 -10.37 -9.76
CA GLY A 567 28.15 -9.55 -10.94
C GLY A 567 27.32 -8.29 -10.67
N LEU A 568 26.86 -7.69 -11.76
CA LEU A 568 25.98 -6.52 -11.73
C LEU A 568 24.53 -6.99 -11.57
N ALA A 569 23.85 -6.54 -10.51
CA ALA A 569 22.41 -6.75 -10.33
C ALA A 569 21.64 -5.46 -10.59
N GLU A 570 20.65 -5.53 -11.49
CA GLU A 570 19.72 -4.45 -11.78
C GLU A 570 18.39 -4.73 -11.08
N VAL A 571 18.18 -4.04 -9.96
CA VAL A 571 16.90 -4.04 -9.25
C VAL A 571 16.37 -2.61 -9.17
N SER A 572 15.15 -2.46 -8.72
CA SER A 572 14.53 -1.16 -8.44
C SER A 572 13.64 -1.31 -7.21
N ALA A 573 12.94 -0.25 -6.80
CA ALA A 573 12.03 -0.31 -5.66
C ALA A 573 10.65 0.23 -6.01
N SER A 574 9.63 -0.44 -5.49
CA SER A 574 8.25 0.05 -5.49
C SER A 574 7.88 0.50 -4.09
N ILE A 575 7.36 1.72 -3.95
CA ILE A 575 7.18 2.39 -2.66
C ILE A 575 5.71 2.81 -2.46
N GLY A 576 5.12 2.41 -1.36
CA GLY A 576 3.80 2.86 -0.92
C GLY A 576 3.92 3.85 0.24
N ILE A 577 3.24 4.99 0.16
CA ILE A 577 3.37 6.07 1.14
C ILE A 577 2.02 6.36 1.79
N THR A 578 1.97 6.35 3.12
CA THR A 578 0.78 6.71 3.91
C THR A 578 1.09 7.77 4.95
N LEU A 579 0.05 8.52 5.30
CA LEU A 579 0.07 9.57 6.31
C LEU A 579 -0.92 9.29 7.42
N TYR A 580 -0.44 9.21 8.66
CA TYR A 580 -1.29 9.18 9.84
C TYR A 580 -1.60 10.62 10.29
N PRO A 581 -2.85 10.93 10.68
CA PRO A 581 -4.03 10.05 10.78
C PRO A 581 -4.88 9.95 9.50
N ARG A 582 -4.44 10.54 8.39
CA ARG A 582 -5.23 10.68 7.15
C ARG A 582 -5.61 9.34 6.49
N ASP A 583 -4.66 8.42 6.43
CA ASP A 583 -4.70 7.19 5.62
C ASP A 583 -4.93 5.93 6.48
N GLY A 584 -5.16 6.10 7.79
CA GLY A 584 -5.45 5.02 8.74
C GLY A 584 -5.60 5.56 10.17
N ALA A 585 -6.58 5.02 10.92
CA ALA A 585 -6.85 5.43 12.30
C ALA A 585 -5.94 4.73 13.32
N ASP A 586 -5.31 3.62 12.93
CA ASP A 586 -4.41 2.81 13.75
C ASP A 586 -3.25 2.27 12.89
N MET A 587 -2.28 1.63 13.55
CA MET A 587 -1.10 1.07 12.90
C MET A 587 -1.44 0.01 11.84
N GLU A 588 -2.43 -0.85 12.09
CA GLU A 588 -2.79 -1.92 11.16
C GLU A 588 -3.37 -1.36 9.87
N GLN A 589 -4.29 -0.40 9.98
CA GLN A 589 -4.85 0.30 8.82
C GLN A 589 -3.78 1.07 8.06
N LEU A 590 -2.86 1.73 8.76
CA LEU A 590 -1.79 2.50 8.11
C LEU A 590 -0.83 1.59 7.31
N LEU A 591 -0.52 0.40 7.85
CA LEU A 591 0.27 -0.61 7.15
C LEU A 591 -0.46 -1.19 5.94
N GLN A 592 -1.75 -1.51 6.08
CA GLN A 592 -2.58 -2.01 4.98
C GLN A 592 -2.68 -0.99 3.84
N SER A 593 -2.89 0.29 4.18
CA SER A 593 -2.92 1.38 3.21
C SER A 593 -1.56 1.54 2.50
N ALA A 594 -0.44 1.38 3.23
CA ALA A 594 0.90 1.51 2.65
C ALA A 594 1.21 0.35 1.69
N ASP A 595 0.86 -0.88 2.06
CA ASP A 595 0.97 -2.05 1.19
C ASP A 595 0.12 -1.90 -0.08
N THR A 596 -1.12 -1.42 0.06
CA THR A 596 -2.01 -1.13 -1.09
C THR A 596 -1.39 -0.13 -2.07
N ALA A 597 -0.83 0.96 -1.54
CA ALA A 597 -0.16 1.97 -2.35
C ALA A 597 1.12 1.44 -3.03
N MET A 598 1.91 0.64 -2.31
CA MET A 598 3.11 0.00 -2.85
C MET A 598 2.75 -0.97 -3.98
N TYR A 599 1.68 -1.76 -3.78
CA TYR A 599 1.20 -2.68 -4.80
C TYR A 599 0.69 -1.95 -6.05
N HIS A 600 0.02 -0.81 -5.87
CA HIS A 600 -0.34 0.06 -6.98
C HIS A 600 0.91 0.53 -7.74
N ALA A 601 1.95 1.00 -7.04
CA ALA A 601 3.23 1.38 -7.66
C ALA A 601 3.89 0.23 -8.45
N LYS A 602 3.83 -1.02 -7.94
CA LYS A 602 4.31 -2.21 -8.68
C LYS A 602 3.57 -2.42 -10.00
N ASN A 603 2.27 -2.16 -10.04
CA ASN A 603 1.44 -2.37 -11.24
C ASN A 603 1.55 -1.21 -12.23
N SER A 604 1.89 0.00 -11.78
CA SER A 604 2.10 1.18 -12.63
C SER A 604 3.43 1.18 -13.39
N GLY A 605 4.15 0.05 -13.43
CA GLY A 605 5.40 -0.09 -14.17
C GLY A 605 6.61 -0.49 -13.34
N ARG A 606 6.47 -0.61 -12.00
CA ARG A 606 7.58 -0.79 -11.04
C ARG A 606 8.53 0.41 -11.02
N ASN A 607 9.53 0.39 -10.15
CA ASN A 607 10.45 1.52 -9.97
C ASN A 607 9.69 2.85 -9.80
N ALA A 608 8.71 2.88 -8.89
CA ALA A 608 7.80 4.00 -8.73
C ALA A 608 7.37 4.11 -7.27
N PHE A 609 6.82 5.26 -6.89
CA PHE A 609 6.16 5.43 -5.61
C PHE A 609 4.71 5.87 -5.81
N SER A 610 3.86 5.55 -4.84
CA SER A 610 2.46 5.97 -4.83
C SER A 610 2.06 6.38 -3.43
N PHE A 611 1.39 7.53 -3.30
CA PHE A 611 0.65 7.83 -2.09
C PHE A 611 -0.61 6.98 -2.04
N PHE A 612 -1.04 6.62 -0.85
CA PHE A 612 -2.32 5.97 -0.67
C PHE A 612 -3.46 6.92 -1.02
N ASP A 613 -4.39 6.40 -1.82
CA ASP A 613 -5.68 7.00 -2.14
C ASP A 613 -6.75 5.91 -1.95
N TYR A 614 -7.87 6.26 -1.33
CA TYR A 614 -8.99 5.34 -1.11
C TYR A 614 -9.52 4.71 -2.41
N THR A 615 -9.34 5.36 -3.56
CA THR A 615 -9.66 4.81 -4.90
C THR A 615 -8.79 3.59 -5.25
N MET A 616 -7.52 3.54 -4.81
CA MET A 616 -6.64 2.39 -5.03
C MET A 616 -7.13 1.14 -4.29
N MET A 617 -7.74 1.32 -3.11
CA MET A 617 -8.32 0.20 -2.37
C MET A 617 -9.56 -0.37 -3.07
N ALA A 618 -10.35 0.49 -3.72
CA ALA A 618 -11.48 0.06 -4.54
C ALA A 618 -11.01 -0.69 -5.81
N GLU A 619 -10.00 -0.17 -6.51
CA GLU A 619 -9.40 -0.82 -7.70
C GLU A 619 -8.77 -2.18 -7.34
N ALA A 620 -8.06 -2.26 -6.21
CA ALA A 620 -7.48 -3.52 -5.74
C ALA A 620 -8.56 -4.57 -5.40
N LEU A 621 -9.66 -4.14 -4.79
CA LEU A 621 -10.79 -5.01 -4.47
C LEU A 621 -11.52 -5.46 -5.75
N GLU A 622 -11.80 -4.53 -6.68
CA GLU A 622 -12.42 -4.82 -7.97
C GLU A 622 -11.58 -5.83 -8.75
N ARG A 623 -10.26 -5.63 -8.79
CA ARG A 623 -9.33 -6.57 -9.42
C ARG A 623 -9.39 -7.97 -8.80
N LEU A 624 -9.40 -8.06 -7.47
CA LEU A 624 -9.50 -9.33 -6.77
C LEU A 624 -10.81 -10.06 -7.10
N GLU A 625 -11.92 -9.33 -7.15
CA GLU A 625 -13.22 -9.87 -7.53
C GLU A 625 -13.24 -10.34 -8.99
N ILE A 626 -12.64 -9.59 -9.91
CA ILE A 626 -12.52 -9.98 -11.31
C ILE A 626 -11.64 -11.23 -11.46
N GLU A 627 -10.52 -11.34 -10.74
CA GLU A 627 -9.67 -12.53 -10.79
C GLU A 627 -10.41 -13.79 -10.31
N LYS A 628 -11.12 -13.70 -9.18
CA LYS A 628 -11.95 -14.80 -8.66
C LYS A 628 -13.05 -15.18 -9.66
N ALA A 629 -13.76 -14.19 -10.18
CA ALA A 629 -14.84 -14.42 -11.15
C ALA A 629 -14.31 -15.02 -12.46
N LEU A 630 -13.12 -14.62 -12.92
CA LEU A 630 -12.53 -15.15 -14.15
C LEU A 630 -12.14 -16.63 -14.01
N ARG A 631 -11.70 -17.05 -12.82
CA ARG A 631 -11.44 -18.47 -12.53
C ARG A 631 -12.71 -19.30 -12.65
N LEU A 632 -13.82 -18.83 -12.06
CA LEU A 632 -15.14 -19.47 -12.17
C LEU A 632 -15.66 -19.46 -13.61
N ALA A 633 -15.44 -18.37 -14.35
CA ALA A 633 -15.88 -18.23 -15.74
C ALA A 633 -15.27 -19.28 -16.67
N MET A 634 -14.02 -19.70 -16.41
CA MET A 634 -13.41 -20.80 -17.16
C MET A 634 -14.11 -22.15 -16.88
N GLU A 635 -14.51 -22.39 -15.64
CA GLU A 635 -15.22 -23.61 -15.23
C GLU A 635 -16.66 -23.64 -15.78
N ASN A 636 -17.33 -22.48 -15.78
CA ASN A 636 -18.72 -22.32 -16.22
C ASN A 636 -18.91 -22.15 -17.74
N GLN A 637 -17.83 -22.20 -18.54
CA GLN A 637 -17.88 -21.96 -19.99
C GLN A 637 -18.42 -20.57 -20.38
N GLU A 638 -18.17 -19.56 -19.56
CA GLU A 638 -18.57 -18.17 -19.79
C GLU A 638 -17.63 -17.41 -20.73
N LEU A 639 -16.46 -18.00 -21.02
CA LEU A 639 -15.53 -17.50 -22.04
C LEU A 639 -15.95 -17.98 -23.42
N LEU A 640 -16.07 -17.03 -24.35
CA LEU A 640 -16.44 -17.25 -25.75
C LEU A 640 -15.34 -16.73 -26.66
N VAL A 641 -15.31 -17.23 -27.90
CA VAL A 641 -14.40 -16.76 -28.95
C VAL A 641 -15.22 -16.13 -30.06
N TYR A 642 -14.95 -14.85 -30.31
CA TYR A 642 -15.54 -14.08 -31.41
C TYR A 642 -14.50 -13.96 -32.52
N TYR A 643 -14.94 -13.75 -33.75
CA TYR A 643 -14.09 -13.72 -34.92
C TYR A 643 -14.26 -12.39 -35.64
N GLN A 644 -13.15 -11.72 -35.94
CA GLN A 644 -13.16 -10.50 -36.74
C GLN A 644 -12.56 -10.77 -38.12
N PRO A 645 -13.24 -10.44 -39.23
CA PRO A 645 -12.77 -10.75 -40.58
C PRO A 645 -11.54 -9.92 -40.96
N LYS A 646 -10.58 -10.58 -41.62
CA LYS A 646 -9.48 -9.98 -42.36
C LYS A 646 -9.81 -10.08 -43.86
N VAL A 647 -9.90 -8.94 -44.54
CA VAL A 647 -10.39 -8.86 -45.92
C VAL A 647 -9.31 -8.26 -46.82
N ASN A 648 -9.14 -8.82 -48.01
CA ASN A 648 -8.27 -8.23 -49.01
C ASN A 648 -8.89 -6.94 -49.57
N PRO A 649 -8.24 -5.77 -49.45
CA PRO A 649 -8.84 -4.49 -49.82
C PRO A 649 -9.00 -4.31 -51.34
N GLN A 650 -8.32 -5.11 -52.17
CA GLN A 650 -8.42 -5.06 -53.64
C GLN A 650 -9.55 -5.94 -54.18
N THR A 651 -9.71 -7.15 -53.63
CA THR A 651 -10.67 -8.14 -54.13
C THR A 651 -11.97 -8.20 -53.33
N GLY A 652 -11.98 -7.66 -52.10
CA GLY A 652 -13.09 -7.78 -51.16
C GLY A 652 -13.28 -9.19 -50.59
N VAL A 653 -12.38 -10.13 -50.90
CA VAL A 653 -12.48 -11.51 -50.44
C VAL A 653 -11.93 -11.64 -49.02
N THR A 654 -12.68 -12.31 -48.15
CA THR A 654 -12.22 -12.67 -46.80
C THR A 654 -11.05 -13.63 -46.89
N ALA A 655 -9.92 -13.24 -46.35
CA ALA A 655 -8.68 -14.01 -46.39
C ALA A 655 -8.39 -14.72 -45.05
N GLY A 656 -9.00 -14.27 -43.96
CA GLY A 656 -8.88 -14.91 -42.66
C GLY A 656 -9.70 -14.21 -41.58
N MET A 657 -9.37 -14.49 -40.33
CA MET A 657 -9.98 -13.86 -39.17
C MET A 657 -9.04 -13.81 -37.98
N GLU A 658 -9.25 -12.84 -37.10
CA GLU A 658 -8.66 -12.86 -35.77
C GLU A 658 -9.66 -13.44 -34.75
N ALA A 659 -9.19 -14.34 -33.89
CA ALA A 659 -9.96 -14.92 -32.80
C ALA A 659 -9.77 -14.09 -31.51
N LEU A 660 -10.86 -13.51 -31.04
CA LEU A 660 -10.89 -12.58 -29.93
C LEU A 660 -11.73 -13.13 -28.77
N VAL A 661 -11.11 -13.27 -27.60
CA VAL A 661 -11.79 -13.76 -26.40
C VAL A 661 -12.84 -12.74 -25.90
N ARG A 662 -13.99 -13.24 -25.48
CA ARG A 662 -15.07 -12.47 -24.87
C ARG A 662 -15.51 -13.17 -23.60
N TRP A 663 -15.71 -12.42 -22.52
CA TRP A 663 -16.25 -12.97 -21.28
C TRP A 663 -17.69 -12.53 -21.10
N LYS A 664 -18.59 -13.50 -21.13
CA LYS A 664 -20.03 -13.31 -21.03
C LYS A 664 -20.53 -13.82 -19.67
N LYS A 665 -20.73 -12.93 -18.70
CA LYS A 665 -21.21 -13.29 -17.35
C LYS A 665 -22.67 -13.75 -17.34
N ASN A 666 -23.50 -13.16 -18.20
CA ASN A 666 -24.92 -13.52 -18.34
C ASN A 666 -25.38 -13.21 -19.79
N GLN A 667 -26.67 -13.41 -20.09
CA GLN A 667 -27.14 -13.26 -21.48
C GLN A 667 -26.92 -11.86 -22.09
N THR A 668 -26.87 -10.82 -21.26
CA THR A 668 -26.82 -9.40 -21.68
C THR A 668 -25.51 -8.69 -21.35
N GLU A 669 -24.67 -9.24 -20.48
CA GLU A 669 -23.48 -8.58 -19.94
C GLU A 669 -22.18 -9.23 -20.44
N PHE A 670 -21.34 -8.39 -21.05
CA PHE A 670 -19.98 -8.72 -21.45
C PHE A 670 -18.98 -7.92 -20.64
N VAL A 671 -17.97 -8.60 -20.09
CA VAL A 671 -16.84 -7.95 -19.44
C VAL A 671 -15.83 -7.55 -20.52
N SER A 672 -15.40 -6.28 -20.47
CA SER A 672 -14.43 -5.75 -21.44
C SER A 672 -13.10 -6.52 -21.40
N PRO A 673 -12.56 -6.94 -22.56
CA PRO A 673 -11.22 -7.53 -22.65
C PRO A 673 -10.13 -6.66 -22.01
N GLY A 674 -10.23 -5.33 -22.14
CA GLY A 674 -9.28 -4.39 -21.53
C GLY A 674 -9.29 -4.40 -20.00
N LEU A 675 -10.33 -4.98 -19.37
CA LEU A 675 -10.43 -5.11 -17.92
C LEU A 675 -9.86 -6.45 -17.44
N PHE A 676 -10.23 -7.57 -18.06
CA PHE A 676 -9.87 -8.89 -17.53
C PHE A 676 -8.58 -9.49 -18.11
N ILE A 677 -8.16 -9.12 -19.32
CA ILE A 677 -6.92 -9.65 -19.91
C ILE A 677 -5.68 -9.24 -19.08
N PRO A 678 -5.51 -7.96 -18.67
CA PRO A 678 -4.37 -7.57 -17.82
C PRO A 678 -4.33 -8.35 -16.50
N ILE A 679 -5.50 -8.61 -15.91
CA ILE A 679 -5.64 -9.39 -14.67
C ILE A 679 -5.29 -10.87 -14.92
N ALA A 680 -5.73 -11.44 -16.03
CA ALA A 680 -5.39 -12.81 -16.43
C ALA A 680 -3.87 -12.99 -16.64
N GLU A 681 -3.23 -11.99 -17.26
CA GLU A 681 -1.79 -11.97 -17.46
C GLU A 681 -1.02 -11.95 -16.15
N GLN A 682 -1.51 -11.23 -15.15
CA GLN A 682 -0.87 -11.13 -13.84
C GLN A 682 -1.12 -12.38 -12.97
N SER A 683 -2.26 -13.05 -13.10
CA SER A 683 -2.69 -14.21 -12.28
C SER A 683 -2.34 -15.59 -12.86
N ALA A 684 -1.61 -15.64 -13.99
CA ALA A 684 -1.26 -16.87 -14.74
C ALA A 684 -2.45 -17.59 -15.39
N LEU A 685 -3.68 -17.12 -15.15
CA LEU A 685 -4.88 -17.60 -15.83
C LEU A 685 -4.79 -17.40 -17.35
N ILE A 686 -4.00 -16.43 -17.83
CA ILE A 686 -3.81 -16.20 -19.26
C ILE A 686 -3.31 -17.43 -20.03
N VAL A 687 -2.53 -18.32 -19.39
CA VAL A 687 -2.04 -19.54 -20.05
C VAL A 687 -3.20 -20.50 -20.34
N ALA A 688 -4.08 -20.70 -19.35
CA ALA A 688 -5.26 -21.55 -19.50
C ALA A 688 -6.26 -20.96 -20.50
N ILE A 689 -6.50 -19.64 -20.43
CA ILE A 689 -7.37 -18.92 -21.38
C ILE A 689 -6.79 -19.01 -22.79
N GLY A 690 -5.49 -18.80 -22.97
CA GLY A 690 -4.82 -18.89 -24.26
C GLY A 690 -4.98 -20.28 -24.89
N SER A 691 -4.75 -21.35 -24.11
CA SER A 691 -4.98 -22.73 -24.58
C SER A 691 -6.44 -23.00 -24.95
N TYR A 692 -7.39 -22.45 -24.18
CA TYR A 692 -8.82 -22.55 -24.49
C TYR A 692 -9.16 -21.85 -25.81
N VAL A 693 -8.70 -20.61 -26.01
CA VAL A 693 -8.94 -19.81 -27.21
C VAL A 693 -8.32 -20.47 -28.43
N LEU A 694 -7.05 -20.89 -28.35
CA LEU A 694 -6.35 -21.60 -29.43
C LEU A 694 -7.14 -22.84 -29.88
N ARG A 695 -7.56 -23.68 -28.94
CA ARG A 695 -8.30 -24.91 -29.24
C ARG A 695 -9.63 -24.61 -29.94
N ARG A 696 -10.42 -23.67 -29.40
CA ARG A 696 -11.72 -23.29 -29.97
C ARG A 696 -11.58 -22.67 -31.35
N ALA A 697 -10.60 -21.78 -31.53
CA ALA A 697 -10.29 -21.15 -32.81
C ALA A 697 -9.90 -22.20 -33.87
N CYS A 698 -9.04 -23.17 -33.53
CA CYS A 698 -8.63 -24.23 -34.44
C CYS A 698 -9.79 -25.15 -34.84
N VAL A 699 -10.60 -25.60 -33.87
CA VAL A 699 -11.80 -26.42 -34.13
C VAL A 699 -12.76 -25.71 -35.06
N GLN A 700 -13.06 -24.43 -34.79
CA GLN A 700 -14.03 -23.68 -35.58
C GLN A 700 -13.52 -23.40 -37.00
N THR A 701 -12.23 -23.08 -37.14
CA THR A 701 -11.60 -22.84 -38.44
C THR A 701 -11.61 -24.10 -39.30
N LYS A 702 -11.30 -25.26 -38.71
CA LYS A 702 -11.38 -26.55 -39.42
C LYS A 702 -12.78 -26.83 -39.94
N ARG A 703 -13.81 -26.54 -39.15
CA ARG A 703 -15.21 -26.70 -39.57
C ARG A 703 -15.56 -25.83 -40.78
N TRP A 704 -15.06 -24.59 -40.82
CA TRP A 704 -15.28 -23.72 -41.99
C TRP A 704 -14.58 -24.24 -43.23
N LEU A 705 -13.33 -24.70 -43.11
CA LEU A 705 -12.59 -25.32 -44.21
C LEU A 705 -13.30 -26.56 -44.74
N ASP A 706 -13.80 -27.43 -43.86
CA ASP A 706 -14.54 -28.65 -44.23
C ASP A 706 -15.90 -28.37 -44.88
N SER A 707 -16.49 -27.21 -44.55
CA SER A 707 -17.75 -26.75 -45.15
C SER A 707 -17.56 -26.13 -46.53
N GLY A 708 -16.33 -26.13 -47.06
CA GLY A 708 -16.01 -25.61 -48.40
C GLY A 708 -15.83 -24.09 -48.45
N HIS A 709 -15.73 -23.42 -47.31
CA HIS A 709 -15.26 -22.03 -47.28
C HIS A 709 -13.77 -22.02 -47.68
N GLY A 710 -13.33 -20.94 -48.36
CA GLY A 710 -11.98 -20.82 -48.95
C GLY A 710 -10.83 -20.99 -47.93
N PRO A 711 -9.57 -20.84 -48.35
CA PRO A 711 -8.42 -21.04 -47.46
C PRO A 711 -8.34 -19.96 -46.37
N LEU A 712 -9.07 -20.17 -45.27
CA LEU A 712 -9.14 -19.27 -44.14
C LEU A 712 -7.96 -19.50 -43.19
N CYS A 713 -7.37 -18.41 -42.72
CA CYS A 713 -6.36 -18.41 -41.68
C CYS A 713 -6.93 -17.77 -40.41
N VAL A 714 -6.80 -18.45 -39.26
CA VAL A 714 -7.16 -17.86 -37.96
C VAL A 714 -5.92 -17.35 -37.26
N SER A 715 -5.99 -16.12 -36.76
CA SER A 715 -4.93 -15.51 -35.98
C SER A 715 -5.31 -15.46 -34.50
N VAL A 716 -4.37 -15.83 -33.62
CA VAL A 716 -4.59 -15.90 -32.16
C VAL A 716 -3.44 -15.22 -31.43
N ASN A 717 -3.77 -14.29 -30.55
CA ASN A 717 -2.80 -13.58 -29.71
C ASN A 717 -2.12 -14.49 -28.68
N LEU A 718 -0.81 -14.34 -28.53
CA LEU A 718 -0.02 -14.98 -27.48
C LEU A 718 0.40 -13.96 -26.41
N SER A 719 0.37 -14.39 -25.14
CA SER A 719 0.86 -13.58 -24.03
C SER A 719 2.33 -13.82 -23.72
N VAL A 720 2.99 -12.84 -23.07
CA VAL A 720 4.42 -12.93 -22.69
C VAL A 720 4.68 -14.16 -21.82
N ARG A 721 3.70 -14.50 -20.95
CA ARG A 721 3.82 -15.67 -20.07
C ARG A 721 3.82 -16.99 -20.85
N GLN A 722 3.06 -17.08 -21.93
CA GLN A 722 3.05 -18.29 -22.77
C GLN A 722 4.39 -18.44 -23.52
N LEU A 723 4.98 -17.35 -24.02
CA LEU A 723 6.30 -17.40 -24.68
C LEU A 723 7.41 -17.84 -23.73
N LYS A 724 7.32 -17.48 -22.44
CA LYS A 724 8.29 -17.92 -21.42
C LYS A 724 8.19 -19.42 -21.08
N GLN A 725 7.10 -20.07 -21.44
CA GLN A 725 6.88 -21.50 -21.21
C GLN A 725 7.10 -22.30 -22.50
N GLU A 726 8.31 -22.23 -23.06
CA GLU A 726 8.66 -22.73 -24.40
C GLU A 726 8.14 -24.15 -24.68
N ASP A 727 8.52 -25.13 -23.84
CA ASP A 727 8.16 -26.53 -24.04
C ASP A 727 6.65 -26.76 -23.90
N ALA A 728 6.00 -26.08 -22.94
CA ALA A 728 4.57 -26.22 -22.72
C ALA A 728 3.76 -25.64 -23.90
N LEU A 729 4.19 -24.51 -24.45
CA LEU A 729 3.55 -23.89 -25.61
C LEU A 729 3.68 -24.77 -26.86
N LEU A 730 4.88 -25.28 -27.14
CA LEU A 730 5.11 -26.16 -28.29
C LEU A 730 4.28 -27.44 -28.21
N ASN A 731 4.25 -28.08 -27.04
CA ASN A 731 3.41 -29.27 -26.82
C ASN A 731 1.93 -28.94 -27.00
N THR A 732 1.46 -27.83 -26.43
CA THR A 732 0.06 -27.39 -26.57
C THR A 732 -0.32 -27.16 -28.05
N LEU A 733 0.54 -26.50 -28.83
CA LEU A 733 0.30 -26.27 -30.26
C LEU A 733 0.26 -27.58 -31.05
N GLN A 734 1.20 -28.50 -30.78
CA GLN A 734 1.25 -29.81 -31.44
C GLN A 734 -0.01 -30.63 -31.12
N GLU A 735 -0.40 -30.69 -29.85
CA GLU A 735 -1.59 -31.41 -29.39
C GLU A 735 -2.87 -30.86 -30.04
N ILE A 736 -3.05 -29.53 -30.05
CA ILE A 736 -4.24 -28.90 -30.63
C ILE A 736 -4.31 -29.15 -32.15
N LEU A 737 -3.19 -29.01 -32.87
CA LEU A 737 -3.17 -29.27 -34.31
C LEU A 737 -3.44 -30.74 -34.63
N ALA A 738 -2.88 -31.68 -33.85
CA ALA A 738 -3.13 -33.11 -34.01
C ALA A 738 -4.59 -33.48 -33.71
N GLU A 739 -5.18 -32.91 -32.65
CA GLU A 739 -6.57 -33.17 -32.27
C GLU A 739 -7.59 -32.58 -33.25
N THR A 740 -7.36 -31.34 -33.70
CA THR A 740 -8.30 -30.64 -34.57
C THR A 740 -8.15 -31.03 -36.04
N GLY A 741 -6.97 -31.50 -36.44
CA GLY A 741 -6.64 -31.76 -37.85
C GLY A 741 -6.58 -30.49 -38.70
N LEU A 742 -6.46 -29.31 -38.07
CA LEU A 742 -6.27 -28.06 -38.79
C LEU A 742 -4.90 -28.07 -39.49
N PRO A 743 -4.82 -27.73 -40.80
CA PRO A 743 -3.53 -27.54 -41.44
C PRO A 743 -2.73 -26.45 -40.72
N PRO A 744 -1.47 -26.68 -40.31
CA PRO A 744 -0.70 -25.69 -39.56
C PRO A 744 -0.60 -24.32 -40.25
N SER A 745 -0.62 -24.29 -41.59
CA SER A 745 -0.60 -23.07 -42.40
C SER A 745 -1.88 -22.22 -42.32
N SER A 746 -2.94 -22.75 -41.71
CA SER A 746 -4.22 -22.08 -41.42
C SER A 746 -4.29 -21.51 -40.01
N LEU A 747 -3.23 -21.67 -39.21
CA LEU A 747 -3.07 -21.03 -37.91
C LEU A 747 -1.96 -19.98 -37.99
N GLU A 748 -2.25 -18.80 -37.46
CA GLU A 748 -1.31 -17.71 -37.24
C GLU A 748 -1.28 -17.36 -35.76
N VAL A 749 -0.08 -17.19 -35.20
CA VAL A 749 0.09 -16.68 -33.83
C VAL A 749 0.59 -15.25 -33.89
N GLU A 750 -0.06 -14.38 -33.11
CA GLU A 750 0.26 -12.95 -33.05
C GLU A 750 1.05 -12.67 -31.78
N ILE A 751 2.14 -11.90 -31.91
CA ILE A 751 2.99 -11.45 -30.81
C ILE A 751 3.14 -9.93 -30.91
N THR A 752 2.99 -9.21 -29.80
CA THR A 752 3.18 -7.76 -29.81
C THR A 752 4.66 -7.38 -29.85
N GLU A 753 4.96 -6.21 -30.41
CA GLU A 753 6.31 -5.65 -30.52
C GLU A 753 7.05 -5.64 -29.16
N SER A 754 6.36 -5.24 -28.09
CA SER A 754 6.91 -5.13 -26.74
C SER A 754 7.38 -6.47 -26.16
N MET A 755 6.75 -7.57 -26.57
CA MET A 755 7.14 -8.92 -26.11
C MET A 755 8.54 -9.29 -26.56
N MET A 756 8.99 -8.75 -27.71
CA MET A 756 10.28 -9.08 -28.30
C MET A 756 11.46 -8.39 -27.60
N MET A 757 11.21 -7.31 -26.86
CA MET A 757 12.25 -6.57 -26.14
C MET A 757 12.73 -7.26 -24.85
N GLN A 758 12.04 -8.32 -24.41
CA GLN A 758 12.41 -9.11 -23.24
C GLN A 758 13.02 -10.45 -23.68
N ASN A 759 14.35 -10.61 -23.55
CA ASN A 759 15.09 -11.85 -23.89
C ASN A 759 14.96 -12.29 -25.37
N VAL A 760 15.51 -11.49 -26.28
CA VAL A 760 15.43 -11.67 -27.74
C VAL A 760 15.83 -13.08 -28.20
N ASP A 761 16.95 -13.63 -27.72
CA ASP A 761 17.52 -14.86 -28.29
C ASP A 761 16.67 -16.12 -28.03
N SER A 762 16.13 -16.28 -26.83
CA SER A 762 15.30 -17.45 -26.48
C SER A 762 13.96 -17.41 -27.22
N VAL A 763 13.35 -16.22 -27.31
CA VAL A 763 12.09 -16.01 -28.02
C VAL A 763 12.28 -16.26 -29.52
N VAL A 764 13.34 -15.75 -30.14
CA VAL A 764 13.66 -16.00 -31.55
C VAL A 764 13.78 -17.51 -31.82
N ALA A 765 14.50 -18.25 -30.97
CA ALA A 765 14.66 -19.70 -31.10
C ALA A 765 13.31 -20.44 -31.01
N LEU A 766 12.44 -20.05 -30.07
CA LEU A 766 11.07 -20.57 -29.95
C LEU A 766 10.25 -20.30 -31.22
N LEU A 767 10.25 -19.07 -31.73
CA LEU A 767 9.49 -18.71 -32.92
C LEU A 767 9.96 -19.49 -34.16
N HIS A 768 11.26 -19.80 -34.27
CA HIS A 768 11.76 -20.68 -35.32
C HIS A 768 11.19 -22.10 -35.21
N LYS A 769 11.05 -22.65 -33.98
CA LYS A 769 10.41 -23.94 -33.75
C LYS A 769 8.92 -23.91 -34.12
N VAL A 770 8.21 -22.85 -33.74
CA VAL A 770 6.78 -22.65 -34.10
C VAL A 770 6.62 -22.59 -35.63
N ARG A 771 7.47 -21.82 -36.33
CA ARG A 771 7.46 -21.76 -37.79
C ARG A 771 7.80 -23.10 -38.44
N ALA A 772 8.71 -23.88 -37.86
CA ALA A 772 9.07 -25.20 -38.37
C ALA A 772 7.88 -26.20 -38.30
N MET A 773 6.90 -25.96 -37.44
CA MET A 773 5.63 -26.71 -37.43
C MET A 773 4.68 -26.34 -38.59
N GLY A 774 5.00 -25.28 -39.34
CA GLY A 774 4.17 -24.76 -40.43
C GLY A 774 3.16 -23.70 -39.99
N ILE A 775 3.21 -23.26 -38.73
CA ILE A 775 2.37 -22.17 -38.18
C ILE A 775 2.92 -20.82 -38.65
N LYS A 776 2.03 -19.90 -39.01
CA LYS A 776 2.40 -18.52 -39.37
C LYS A 776 2.61 -17.66 -38.13
N ILE A 777 3.48 -16.67 -38.22
CA ILE A 777 3.79 -15.77 -37.12
C ILE A 777 3.62 -14.33 -37.62
N SER A 778 2.81 -13.56 -36.91
CA SER A 778 2.63 -12.12 -37.13
C SER A 778 3.17 -11.30 -35.97
N ILE A 779 3.68 -10.11 -36.27
CA ILE A 779 3.96 -9.09 -35.27
C ILE A 779 2.80 -8.11 -35.20
N ASP A 780 2.34 -7.84 -33.98
CA ASP A 780 1.21 -6.96 -33.67
C ASP A 780 1.65 -5.63 -33.03
N ASP A 781 0.75 -4.64 -33.08
CA ASP A 781 0.94 -3.27 -32.57
C ASP A 781 2.18 -2.55 -33.12
N PHE A 782 2.61 -2.87 -34.35
CA PHE A 782 3.89 -2.40 -34.88
C PHE A 782 3.91 -0.87 -35.08
N GLY A 783 4.93 -0.23 -34.51
CA GLY A 783 5.16 1.22 -34.61
C GLY A 783 4.88 2.00 -33.34
N THR A 784 4.28 1.37 -32.33
CA THR A 784 3.98 1.99 -31.03
C THR A 784 5.16 1.94 -30.04
N GLY A 785 6.20 1.13 -30.34
CA GLY A 785 7.38 0.91 -29.50
C GLY A 785 8.72 1.34 -30.13
N TYR A 786 9.80 1.11 -29.38
CA TYR A 786 11.19 1.36 -29.81
C TYR A 786 11.84 0.13 -30.44
N SER A 787 11.28 -0.41 -31.53
CA SER A 787 11.94 -1.51 -32.24
C SER A 787 13.24 -1.07 -32.91
N SER A 788 14.30 -1.85 -32.66
CA SER A 788 15.48 -1.79 -33.54
C SER A 788 15.14 -2.51 -34.85
N LEU A 789 15.24 -1.81 -35.98
CA LEU A 789 15.11 -2.40 -37.33
C LEU A 789 16.01 -3.62 -37.53
N SER A 790 17.14 -3.67 -36.81
CA SER A 790 18.04 -4.83 -36.75
C SER A 790 17.37 -6.08 -36.19
N SER A 791 16.54 -5.97 -35.15
CA SER A 791 15.86 -7.11 -34.53
C SER A 791 14.83 -7.72 -35.48
N LEU A 792 14.11 -6.89 -36.23
CA LEU A 792 13.05 -7.36 -37.15
C LEU A 792 13.60 -8.30 -38.24
N LYS A 793 14.83 -8.07 -38.70
CA LYS A 793 15.49 -8.87 -39.74
C LYS A 793 15.71 -10.33 -39.34
N HIS A 794 15.88 -10.61 -38.04
CA HIS A 794 16.18 -11.94 -37.54
C HIS A 794 14.93 -12.72 -37.13
N LEU A 795 13.76 -12.09 -37.11
CA LEU A 795 12.53 -12.74 -36.69
C LEU A 795 11.95 -13.62 -37.81
N PRO A 796 11.51 -14.84 -37.50
CA PRO A 796 10.86 -15.73 -38.46
C PRO A 796 9.39 -15.36 -38.67
N ILE A 797 9.06 -14.08 -38.85
CA ILE A 797 7.70 -13.57 -39.09
C ILE A 797 7.33 -13.64 -40.57
N GLN A 798 6.03 -13.67 -40.85
CA GLN A 798 5.45 -13.62 -42.21
C GLN A 798 4.54 -12.42 -42.40
N THR A 799 3.97 -11.92 -41.31
CA THR A 799 2.96 -10.86 -41.33
C THR A 799 3.35 -9.75 -40.38
N LEU A 800 3.10 -8.51 -40.78
CA LEU A 800 3.24 -7.30 -39.97
C LEU A 800 1.89 -6.61 -39.90
N LYS A 801 1.41 -6.37 -38.68
CA LYS A 801 0.15 -5.67 -38.42
C LYS A 801 0.44 -4.22 -38.06
N VAL A 802 -0.16 -3.29 -38.79
CA VAL A 802 -0.05 -1.85 -38.55
C VAL A 802 -1.10 -1.46 -37.52
N ASP A 803 -0.64 -0.90 -36.39
CA ASP A 803 -1.51 -0.54 -35.27
C ASP A 803 -2.60 0.48 -35.66
N ARG A 804 -3.76 0.34 -35.02
CA ARG A 804 -4.93 1.20 -35.23
C ARG A 804 -4.63 2.68 -34.98
N SER A 805 -3.74 3.04 -34.05
CA SER A 805 -3.44 4.45 -33.75
C SER A 805 -2.93 5.21 -34.97
N PHE A 806 -2.18 4.55 -35.86
CA PHE A 806 -1.71 5.16 -37.10
C PHE A 806 -2.78 5.20 -38.18
N ILE A 807 -3.69 4.23 -38.22
CA ILE A 807 -4.75 4.14 -39.23
C ILE A 807 -5.90 5.10 -38.96
N THR A 808 -6.24 5.33 -37.68
CA THR A 808 -7.40 6.14 -37.27
C THR A 808 -7.33 7.56 -37.83
N SER A 809 -6.13 8.15 -37.88
CA SER A 809 -5.91 9.53 -38.32
C SER A 809 -5.60 9.66 -39.83
N VAL A 810 -5.58 8.56 -40.58
CA VAL A 810 -5.32 8.56 -42.03
C VAL A 810 -6.48 9.25 -42.76
N GLY A 811 -6.17 10.40 -43.37
CA GLY A 811 -7.11 11.25 -44.11
C GLY A 811 -7.22 12.67 -43.54
N GLU A 812 -6.91 12.85 -42.26
CA GLU A 812 -6.92 14.15 -41.57
C GLU A 812 -5.50 14.66 -41.29
N ASP A 813 -4.57 13.75 -40.97
CA ASP A 813 -3.19 14.03 -40.63
C ASP A 813 -2.20 13.50 -41.69
N GLN A 814 -1.33 14.38 -42.19
CA GLN A 814 -0.30 14.03 -43.17
C GLN A 814 0.85 13.23 -42.54
N ASP A 815 1.14 13.42 -41.26
CA ASP A 815 2.24 12.75 -40.58
C ASP A 815 1.89 11.26 -40.35
N SER A 816 0.68 10.97 -39.87
CA SER A 816 0.16 9.60 -39.76
C SER A 816 0.17 8.87 -41.12
N ALA A 817 -0.23 9.55 -42.21
CA ALA A 817 -0.20 8.97 -43.55
C ALA A 817 1.23 8.64 -44.02
N ALA A 818 2.21 9.51 -43.70
CA ALA A 818 3.62 9.27 -44.02
C ALA A 818 4.22 8.09 -43.24
N ILE A 819 3.85 7.94 -41.96
CA ILE A 819 4.28 6.81 -41.12
C ILE A 819 3.74 5.49 -41.68
N VAL A 820 2.43 5.43 -42.00
CA VAL A 820 1.82 4.23 -42.59
C VAL A 820 2.49 3.86 -43.91
N GLN A 821 2.81 4.84 -44.77
CA GLN A 821 3.56 4.60 -46.01
C GLN A 821 4.95 4.03 -45.75
N ALA A 822 5.68 4.56 -44.77
CA ALA A 822 7.00 4.07 -44.40
C ALA A 822 6.96 2.63 -43.88
N ILE A 823 5.99 2.30 -43.02
CA ILE A 823 5.80 0.94 -42.47
C ILE A 823 5.47 -0.04 -43.60
N ILE A 824 4.55 0.33 -44.50
CA ILE A 824 4.18 -0.51 -45.66
C ILE A 824 5.39 -0.74 -46.57
N ALA A 825 6.17 0.30 -46.86
CA ALA A 825 7.35 0.19 -47.69
C ALA A 825 8.41 -0.73 -47.06
N LEU A 826 8.65 -0.60 -45.76
CA LEU A 826 9.56 -1.45 -45.00
C LEU A 826 9.13 -2.92 -45.03
N ALA A 827 7.87 -3.20 -44.71
CA ALA A 827 7.33 -4.56 -44.71
C ALA A 827 7.47 -5.23 -46.08
N LYS A 828 7.21 -4.49 -47.17
CA LYS A 828 7.44 -4.98 -48.54
C LYS A 828 8.89 -5.31 -48.83
N GLN A 829 9.84 -4.47 -48.41
CA GLN A 829 11.27 -4.75 -48.58
C GLN A 829 11.72 -6.01 -47.83
N LEU A 830 11.05 -6.34 -46.73
CA LEU A 830 11.30 -7.55 -45.95
C LEU A 830 10.49 -8.76 -46.41
N ASN A 831 9.72 -8.63 -47.51
CA ASN A 831 8.79 -9.64 -48.02
C ASN A 831 7.78 -10.12 -46.97
N LEU A 832 7.31 -9.20 -46.13
CA LEU A 832 6.27 -9.45 -45.13
C LEU A 832 4.91 -9.08 -45.72
N LYS A 833 3.91 -9.88 -45.39
CA LYS A 833 2.50 -9.57 -45.63
C LYS A 833 2.05 -8.48 -44.67
N ILE A 834 1.21 -7.56 -45.14
CA ILE A 834 0.78 -6.41 -44.36
C ILE A 834 -0.70 -6.51 -44.04
N VAL A 835 -1.02 -6.37 -42.75
CA VAL A 835 -2.39 -6.23 -42.26
C VAL A 835 -2.53 -4.84 -41.63
N ALA A 836 -3.52 -4.05 -42.03
CA ALA A 836 -3.81 -2.77 -41.36
C ALA A 836 -5.03 -2.90 -40.44
N GLU A 837 -4.89 -2.46 -39.19
CA GLU A 837 -5.92 -2.58 -38.17
C GLU A 837 -6.74 -1.31 -37.96
N GLY A 838 -7.95 -1.46 -37.42
CA GLY A 838 -8.80 -0.33 -37.08
C GLY A 838 -9.32 0.47 -38.29
N VAL A 839 -9.50 -0.19 -39.44
CA VAL A 839 -10.08 0.44 -40.62
C VAL A 839 -11.60 0.61 -40.44
N GLU A 840 -12.05 1.86 -40.45
CA GLU A 840 -13.44 2.24 -40.16
C GLU A 840 -14.13 2.94 -41.32
N SER A 841 -13.38 3.49 -42.28
CA SER A 841 -13.94 4.27 -43.39
C SER A 841 -13.50 3.78 -44.78
N ARG A 842 -14.35 4.04 -45.79
CA ARG A 842 -14.03 3.71 -47.20
C ARG A 842 -12.78 4.43 -47.70
N GLN A 843 -12.50 5.63 -47.20
CA GLN A 843 -11.32 6.42 -47.58
C GLN A 843 -10.04 5.72 -47.11
N GLN A 844 -10.02 5.20 -45.88
CA GLN A 844 -8.92 4.41 -45.35
C GLN A 844 -8.69 3.14 -46.18
N VAL A 845 -9.77 2.43 -46.55
CA VAL A 845 -9.67 1.24 -47.44
C VAL A 845 -9.00 1.60 -48.76
N GLN A 846 -9.44 2.67 -49.43
CA GLN A 846 -8.89 3.10 -50.71
C GLN A 846 -7.42 3.51 -50.59
N PHE A 847 -7.07 4.26 -49.54
CA PHE A 847 -5.69 4.64 -49.26
C PHE A 847 -4.78 3.42 -49.08
N LEU A 848 -5.19 2.46 -48.24
CA LEU A 848 -4.43 1.24 -47.97
C LEU A 848 -4.34 0.33 -49.21
N ALA A 849 -5.40 0.25 -50.01
CA ALA A 849 -5.41 -0.48 -51.29
C ALA A 849 -4.40 0.11 -52.29
N GLN A 850 -4.31 1.44 -52.38
CA GLN A 850 -3.37 2.14 -53.27
C GLN A 850 -1.91 1.94 -52.83
N LEU A 851 -1.66 1.91 -51.52
CA LEU A 851 -0.35 1.59 -50.97
C LEU A 851 0.00 0.10 -51.10
N GLY A 852 -0.95 -0.73 -51.56
CA GLY A 852 -0.81 -2.16 -51.76
C GLY A 852 -0.65 -2.91 -50.44
N CYS A 853 -1.49 -2.58 -49.45
CA CYS A 853 -1.72 -3.38 -48.26
C CYS A 853 -2.43 -4.70 -48.64
N ASP A 854 -2.02 -5.83 -48.07
CA ASP A 854 -2.52 -7.15 -48.46
C ASP A 854 -3.87 -7.48 -47.85
N GLU A 855 -4.07 -7.09 -46.58
CA GLU A 855 -5.27 -7.36 -45.80
C GLU A 855 -5.61 -6.17 -44.90
N ILE A 856 -6.89 -5.96 -44.66
CA ILE A 856 -7.38 -4.97 -43.71
C ILE A 856 -8.36 -5.57 -42.73
N GLN A 857 -8.33 -5.06 -41.51
CA GLN A 857 -9.17 -5.46 -40.40
C GLN A 857 -9.74 -4.23 -39.71
N GLY A 858 -11.03 -4.23 -39.44
CA GLY A 858 -11.68 -3.12 -38.75
C GLY A 858 -13.18 -3.11 -38.92
N TYR A 859 -13.83 -2.11 -38.32
CA TYR A 859 -15.30 -2.04 -38.27
C TYR A 859 -15.95 -1.71 -39.61
N TYR A 860 -15.17 -1.27 -40.61
CA TYR A 860 -15.68 -1.06 -41.96
C TYR A 860 -16.29 -2.35 -42.56
N TYR A 861 -15.62 -3.49 -42.38
CA TYR A 861 -16.12 -4.78 -42.87
C TYR A 861 -16.93 -5.55 -41.84
N GLY A 862 -16.49 -5.51 -40.58
CA GLY A 862 -17.18 -6.25 -39.53
C GLY A 862 -16.58 -6.01 -38.15
N LYS A 863 -17.47 -5.82 -37.18
CA LYS A 863 -17.10 -5.94 -35.77
C LYS A 863 -16.81 -7.42 -35.47
N PRO A 864 -16.05 -7.72 -34.39
CA PRO A 864 -15.92 -9.08 -33.89
C PRO A 864 -17.31 -9.70 -33.68
N MET A 865 -17.54 -10.89 -34.23
CA MET A 865 -18.86 -11.53 -34.29
C MET A 865 -18.80 -13.00 -33.83
N SER A 866 -19.95 -13.60 -33.53
CA SER A 866 -20.02 -14.99 -33.11
C SER A 866 -19.60 -15.94 -34.24
N SER A 867 -19.33 -17.22 -33.93
CA SER A 867 -19.07 -18.24 -34.95
C SER A 867 -20.22 -18.38 -35.96
N GLU A 868 -21.45 -18.24 -35.49
CA GLU A 868 -22.68 -18.33 -36.27
C GLU A 868 -22.78 -17.15 -37.23
N ASP A 869 -22.60 -15.93 -36.72
CA ASP A 869 -22.64 -14.70 -37.52
C ASP A 869 -21.49 -14.67 -38.54
N PHE A 870 -20.30 -15.13 -38.15
CA PHE A 870 -19.16 -15.22 -39.07
C PHE A 870 -19.42 -16.21 -40.20
N SER A 871 -20.09 -17.33 -39.91
CA SER A 871 -20.51 -18.28 -40.95
C SER A 871 -21.47 -17.64 -41.95
N HIS A 872 -22.39 -16.79 -41.49
CA HIS A 872 -23.28 -16.02 -42.36
C HIS A 872 -22.50 -14.98 -43.18
N PHE A 873 -21.54 -14.29 -42.55
CA PHE A 873 -20.65 -13.33 -43.22
C PHE A 873 -19.86 -13.99 -44.36
N LEU A 874 -19.37 -15.21 -44.17
CA LEU A 874 -18.66 -15.96 -45.23
C LEU A 874 -19.55 -16.34 -46.42
N GLN A 875 -20.86 -16.47 -46.23
CA GLN A 875 -21.81 -16.80 -47.30
C GLN A 875 -22.25 -15.57 -48.10
N GLN A 876 -22.30 -14.40 -47.46
CA GLN A 876 -22.71 -13.14 -48.06
C GLN A 876 -21.72 -12.03 -47.65
N PRO A 877 -20.50 -12.03 -48.21
CA PRO A 877 -19.54 -10.96 -47.91
C PRO A 877 -20.10 -9.60 -48.37
N PRO A 878 -19.93 -8.53 -47.58
CA PRO A 878 -20.43 -7.20 -47.92
C PRO A 878 -19.82 -6.72 -49.26
N ALA A 879 -20.65 -6.11 -50.11
CA ALA A 879 -20.22 -5.59 -51.41
C ALA A 879 -19.19 -4.45 -51.25
N CYS A 880 -18.13 -4.49 -52.08
CA CYS A 880 -17.01 -3.52 -52.10
C CYS A 880 -17.39 -2.08 -52.49
#